data_AF-A0A1G4J692-F1
#
_entry.id   AF-A0A1G4J692-F1
#
_cell.length_a   1.000
_cell.length_b   1.000
_cell.length_c   1.000
_cell.angle_alpha   90.00
_cell.angle_beta   90.00
_cell.angle_gamma   90.00
#
_symmetry.space_group_name_H-M   'P 1'
#
loop_
_entity.id
_entity.type
_entity.pdbx_description
1 polymer ?
#
loop_
_entity_poly.entity_id
_entity_poly.type
_entity_poly.pdbx_seq_one_letter_code
_entity_poly.pdbx_strand_id
1 'polypeptide(L)'
;MSLTAIGGFPKGTKIVLSNGESRAVEDIKVGDEVMNVDGEGSQVTEIRTGFGSLVKIKQLTKHTAHLRDQSRSEPWGTFEFVCSSHQQILVQTLQRVKHCYKKNRTTSVVEHRVLDKIRTNDGRTVVRIKTASKTFQHVKFTAAMIESYKQKISLDPIQWQCQVDDLTNLTPVVRTATKMLRFGFSFEKPYLQVHLEQIFERKISLREVEAMAWMLGFWIGDGHRRGALFALHSGDHDVNQRLEENAATWGMSLRIVPRDGFKANGYLHTHDENGIRHWNRHNPFTLTLKSLDFLLKGRIDAPKNVPIFMRTDTFLVREAFMAGLIDSDGCTSIADNIVRAKISTVYVPIRDGILFIGQSLGLNVTTTFSPMQDSRRGIHENDIWTFNLFPGQNGATLMSILKRCACERKRNPRSINQSRKRGPDSDELEIEDDEDEEDLRKRVTADDTEVDVLSPEESADSDDELLDDLEAEPQHEVMVPIRRSNRLNLSLMPFQVSDHGSGEIIELVLDSESNASLVTDSHLIFGGETKPQVLTIPNNTRKCASCNSTETLQWYKMSWNTKSPKRLCQCCYKAYEHSKHRCSNDRCNRVFKPSDINTKDRREQKKRLPFGKEFVVAHSCEGCGSAIVSDAGGKISPPALSANDARRRDTCYCCGPTESTYWRKAPWDRSKPWCSRCRGRYDNSKTFCTGCHNIPDMKEVREMEANREFGGPLKCLKCGSVAEREATGGRPSKKNSCIDGLCTCGARQSFRWNALPWDKTSNASLCGACYKNYNVNNTRCLSCQRVIKKSKWDEVTSKPKKEYTLQSGARVVTYSCPFCQGPTEGF
;
A
#
# COMPACT_ATOMS: atom_id res chain seq x y z
N MET A 1 -18.95 -2.88 -38.66
CA MET A 1 -18.12 -2.86 -37.44
C MET A 1 -18.22 -1.46 -36.84
N SER A 2 -18.86 -1.34 -35.68
CA SER A 2 -18.88 -0.09 -34.91
C SER A 2 -17.54 0.03 -34.18
N LEU A 3 -16.85 1.16 -34.29
CA LEU A 3 -15.59 1.39 -33.59
C LEU A 3 -15.88 2.18 -32.32
N THR A 4 -15.57 1.60 -31.16
CA THR A 4 -15.77 2.27 -29.87
C THR A 4 -14.44 2.90 -29.42
N ALA A 5 -14.37 4.23 -29.40
CA ALA A 5 -13.25 4.95 -28.80
C ALA A 5 -13.46 5.06 -27.29
N ILE A 6 -12.51 4.55 -26.52
CA ILE A 6 -12.49 4.61 -25.06
C ILE A 6 -11.20 5.27 -24.63
N GLY A 7 -11.30 6.41 -23.95
CA GLY A 7 -10.14 6.95 -23.27
C GLY A 7 -10.25 8.40 -22.86
N GLY A 8 -9.08 8.98 -22.65
CA GLY A 8 -8.93 10.05 -21.68
C GLY A 8 -7.77 9.81 -20.72
N PHE A 9 -6.89 8.85 -20.99
CA PHE A 9 -5.89 8.41 -20.02
C PHE A 9 -4.60 9.24 -20.12
N PRO A 10 -4.09 9.79 -19.01
CA PRO A 10 -2.74 10.32 -18.99
C PRO A 10 -1.71 9.18 -19.02
N LYS A 11 -0.49 9.52 -19.46
CA LYS A 11 0.68 8.62 -19.37
C LYS A 11 0.86 8.05 -17.95
N GLY A 12 1.25 6.79 -17.88
CA GLY A 12 1.42 6.01 -16.65
C GLY A 12 0.15 5.31 -16.17
N THR A 13 -1.02 5.56 -16.78
CA THR A 13 -2.25 4.85 -16.45
C THR A 13 -2.12 3.38 -16.81
N LYS A 14 -2.36 2.47 -15.86
CA LYS A 14 -2.27 1.02 -16.11
C LYS A 14 -3.60 0.42 -16.54
N ILE A 15 -3.61 -0.20 -17.71
CA ILE A 15 -4.74 -0.94 -18.27
C ILE A 15 -4.48 -2.44 -18.11
N VAL A 16 -5.52 -3.22 -17.81
CA VAL A 16 -5.44 -4.67 -17.71
C VAL A 16 -5.64 -5.27 -19.11
N LEU A 17 -4.73 -6.16 -19.50
CA LEU A 17 -4.79 -6.92 -20.76
C LEU A 17 -5.63 -8.19 -20.59
N SER A 18 -6.12 -8.78 -21.69
CA SER A 18 -6.94 -10.02 -21.66
C SER A 18 -6.24 -11.20 -20.97
N ASN A 19 -4.91 -11.19 -20.89
CA ASN A 19 -4.10 -12.19 -20.21
C ASN A 19 -3.94 -11.98 -18.68
N GLY A 20 -4.52 -10.90 -18.14
CA GLY A 20 -4.47 -10.50 -16.73
C GLY A 20 -3.27 -9.62 -16.34
N GLU A 21 -2.33 -9.37 -17.26
CA GLU A 21 -1.20 -8.46 -17.02
C GLU A 21 -1.65 -7.00 -17.07
N SER A 22 -0.89 -6.12 -16.43
CA SER A 22 -1.17 -4.68 -16.42
C SER A 22 -0.05 -3.92 -17.12
N ARG A 23 -0.41 -3.12 -18.12
CA ARG A 23 0.53 -2.36 -18.94
C ARG A 23 0.19 -0.87 -18.89
N ALA A 24 1.20 0.00 -18.92
CA ALA A 24 0.95 1.44 -19.02
C ALA A 24 0.29 1.74 -20.38
N VAL A 25 -0.64 2.70 -20.41
CA VAL A 25 -1.46 2.99 -21.59
C VAL A 25 -0.62 3.44 -22.79
N GLU A 26 0.51 4.10 -22.55
CA GLU A 26 1.47 4.50 -23.58
C GLU A 26 2.26 3.33 -24.19
N ASP A 27 2.32 2.19 -23.50
CA ASP A 27 3.03 0.98 -23.96
C ASP A 27 2.09 0.00 -24.68
N ILE A 28 0.79 0.30 -24.73
CA ILE A 28 -0.21 -0.48 -25.48
C ILE A 28 0.00 -0.23 -26.98
N LYS A 29 -0.16 -1.28 -27.77
CA LYS A 29 0.01 -1.28 -29.23
C LYS A 29 -1.27 -1.72 -29.92
N VAL A 30 -1.45 -1.30 -31.17
CA VAL A 30 -2.48 -1.87 -32.04
C VAL A 30 -2.25 -3.37 -32.16
N GLY A 31 -3.32 -4.15 -32.01
CA GLY A 31 -3.31 -5.60 -31.94
C GLY A 31 -3.23 -6.18 -30.52
N ASP A 32 -2.87 -5.40 -29.50
CA ASP A 32 -2.98 -5.86 -28.10
C ASP A 32 -4.46 -6.09 -27.75
N GLU A 33 -4.73 -7.08 -26.89
CA GLU A 33 -6.05 -7.34 -26.35
C GLU A 33 -6.17 -6.80 -24.92
N VAL A 34 -7.12 -5.88 -24.72
CA VAL A 34 -7.42 -5.27 -23.43
C VAL A 34 -8.64 -5.94 -22.78
N MET A 35 -8.67 -6.00 -21.45
CA MET A 35 -9.71 -6.69 -20.70
C MET A 35 -10.96 -5.83 -20.53
N ASN A 36 -12.09 -6.41 -20.94
CA ASN A 36 -13.43 -5.86 -20.70
C ASN A 36 -13.95 -6.20 -19.30
N VAL A 37 -15.05 -5.55 -18.91
CA VAL A 37 -15.74 -5.82 -17.64
C VAL A 37 -16.31 -7.24 -17.53
N ASP A 38 -16.60 -7.93 -18.62
CA ASP A 38 -17.00 -9.34 -18.56
C ASP A 38 -15.81 -10.30 -18.35
N GLY A 39 -14.58 -9.80 -18.48
CA GLY A 39 -13.35 -10.58 -18.46
C GLY A 39 -12.89 -11.04 -19.84
N GLU A 40 -13.64 -10.73 -20.90
CA GLU A 40 -13.26 -11.03 -22.29
C GLU A 40 -12.24 -10.01 -22.82
N GLY A 41 -11.54 -10.37 -23.90
CA GLY A 41 -10.58 -9.49 -24.58
C GLY A 41 -11.25 -8.67 -25.69
N SER A 42 -10.85 -7.41 -25.83
CA SER A 42 -11.11 -6.60 -27.02
C SER A 42 -9.81 -6.13 -27.64
N GLN A 43 -9.71 -6.24 -28.97
CA GLN A 43 -8.50 -5.87 -29.68
C GLN A 43 -8.43 -4.36 -29.88
N VAL A 44 -7.26 -3.79 -29.63
CA VAL A 44 -6.95 -2.39 -29.93
C VAL A 44 -6.74 -2.24 -31.43
N THR A 45 -7.61 -1.50 -32.10
CA THR A 45 -7.56 -1.26 -33.56
C THR A 45 -6.85 0.04 -33.93
N GLU A 46 -6.93 1.05 -33.06
CA GLU A 46 -6.32 2.36 -33.27
C GLU A 46 -5.95 2.97 -31.90
N ILE A 47 -4.88 3.76 -31.87
CA ILE A 47 -4.48 4.54 -30.68
C ILE A 47 -4.44 6.00 -31.09
N ARG A 48 -5.17 6.85 -30.35
CA ARG A 48 -5.20 8.30 -30.58
C ARG A 48 -4.53 9.02 -29.42
N THR A 49 -3.77 10.05 -29.74
CA THR A 49 -3.11 10.90 -28.74
C THR A 49 -3.54 12.34 -28.89
N GLY A 50 -3.89 12.98 -27.79
CA GLY A 50 -4.39 14.34 -27.72
C GLY A 50 -3.78 15.17 -26.60
N PHE A 51 -4.21 16.42 -26.48
CA PHE A 51 -3.90 17.26 -25.33
C PHE A 51 -5.21 17.86 -24.81
N GLY A 52 -5.47 17.75 -23.52
CA GLY A 52 -6.74 18.21 -22.95
C GLY A 52 -6.68 18.47 -21.45
N SER A 53 -7.82 18.92 -20.92
CA SER A 53 -8.01 19.15 -19.49
C SER A 53 -8.02 17.82 -18.75
N LEU A 54 -7.26 17.74 -17.67
CA LEU A 54 -7.17 16.56 -16.81
C LEU A 54 -7.85 16.85 -15.48
N VAL A 55 -8.58 15.87 -14.99
CA VAL A 55 -9.24 15.87 -13.69
C VAL A 55 -8.77 14.66 -12.88
N LYS A 56 -8.62 14.89 -11.58
CA LYS A 56 -8.27 13.87 -10.60
C LYS A 56 -9.53 13.44 -9.86
N ILE A 57 -9.83 12.15 -9.96
CA ILE A 57 -10.89 11.46 -9.22
C ILE A 57 -10.25 10.82 -7.99
N LYS A 58 -10.73 11.17 -6.80
CA LYS A 58 -10.26 10.58 -5.53
C LYS A 58 -11.45 9.99 -4.77
N GLN A 59 -11.27 8.78 -4.24
CA GLN A 59 -12.25 8.16 -3.34
C GLN A 59 -12.43 9.04 -2.08
N LEU A 60 -13.69 9.28 -1.73
CA LEU A 60 -14.03 9.93 -0.47
C LEU A 60 -14.05 8.91 0.66
N THR A 61 -13.46 9.26 1.79
CA THR A 61 -13.46 8.41 2.98
C THR A 61 -14.00 9.18 4.19
N LYS A 62 -14.44 8.43 5.21
CA LYS A 62 -14.80 9.01 6.50
C LYS A 62 -13.57 9.19 7.42
N HIS A 63 -12.37 8.79 6.98
CA HIS A 63 -11.16 8.92 7.77
C HIS A 63 -10.74 10.38 7.81
N THR A 64 -10.74 10.97 9.00
CA THR A 64 -10.41 12.39 9.21
C THR A 64 -9.25 12.60 10.17
N ALA A 65 -8.68 11.53 10.74
CA ALA A 65 -7.59 11.62 11.72
C ALA A 65 -6.37 12.40 11.18
N HIS A 66 -5.92 12.09 9.97
CA HIS A 66 -4.82 12.79 9.28
C HIS A 66 -5.10 14.28 8.96
N LEU A 67 -6.36 14.69 8.93
CA LEU A 67 -6.73 16.10 8.74
C LEU A 67 -6.62 16.89 10.05
N ARG A 68 -6.74 16.21 11.20
CA ARG A 68 -6.66 16.83 12.53
C ARG A 68 -5.26 16.72 13.12
N ASP A 69 -4.52 15.69 12.76
CA ASP A 69 -3.17 15.39 13.25
C ASP A 69 -2.25 15.04 12.08
N GLN A 70 -1.30 15.93 11.77
CA GLN A 70 -0.36 15.78 10.66
C GLN A 70 0.63 14.62 10.86
N SER A 71 0.78 14.10 12.07
CA SER A 71 1.61 12.92 12.32
C SER A 71 0.95 11.61 11.86
N ARG A 72 -0.37 11.63 11.63
CA ARG A 72 -1.13 10.48 11.14
C ARG A 72 -1.06 10.40 9.62
N SER A 73 -0.82 9.20 9.09
CA SER A 73 -0.79 8.94 7.66
C SER A 73 -2.16 9.13 7.00
N GLU A 74 -2.17 9.52 5.73
CA GLU A 74 -3.37 9.49 4.90
C GLU A 74 -4.00 8.08 4.84
N PRO A 75 -5.31 7.98 4.54
CA PRO A 75 -5.99 6.69 4.46
C PRO A 75 -5.38 5.82 3.35
N TRP A 76 -4.88 4.66 3.75
CA TRP A 76 -4.29 3.69 2.84
C TRP A 76 -5.36 2.91 2.07
N GLY A 77 -5.01 2.38 0.89
CA GLY A 77 -5.89 1.56 0.07
C GLY A 77 -7.03 2.33 -0.60
N THR A 78 -6.97 3.66 -0.55
CA THR A 78 -7.91 4.52 -1.25
C THR A 78 -7.59 4.56 -2.73
N PHE A 79 -8.65 4.61 -3.52
CA PHE A 79 -8.53 4.73 -4.95
C PHE A 79 -8.31 6.20 -5.37
N GLU A 80 -7.40 6.39 -6.33
CA GLU A 80 -7.13 7.67 -6.98
C GLU A 80 -6.78 7.44 -8.46
N PHE A 81 -7.25 8.34 -9.33
CA PHE A 81 -7.03 8.26 -10.76
C PHE A 81 -7.14 9.62 -11.43
N VAL A 82 -6.45 9.77 -12.56
CA VAL A 82 -6.47 10.98 -13.38
C VAL A 82 -6.97 10.61 -14.77
N CYS A 83 -7.89 11.40 -15.32
CA CYS A 83 -8.36 11.26 -16.70
C CYS A 83 -8.71 12.61 -17.31
N SER A 84 -9.05 12.59 -18.59
CA SER A 84 -9.68 13.69 -19.29
C SER A 84 -10.96 14.12 -18.58
N SER A 85 -11.18 15.42 -18.53
CA SER A 85 -12.42 16.01 -18.01
C SER A 85 -13.67 15.57 -18.80
N HIS A 86 -13.47 15.14 -20.06
CA HIS A 86 -14.48 14.60 -20.96
C HIS A 86 -14.62 13.07 -20.91
N GLN A 87 -13.83 12.38 -20.09
CA GLN A 87 -13.91 10.94 -19.91
C GLN A 87 -15.33 10.54 -19.51
N GLN A 88 -15.91 9.57 -20.22
CA GLN A 88 -17.18 8.94 -19.81
C GLN A 88 -16.92 7.99 -18.64
N ILE A 89 -17.75 8.10 -17.61
CA ILE A 89 -17.71 7.27 -16.42
C ILE A 89 -19.08 6.62 -16.17
N LEU A 90 -19.05 5.39 -15.66
CA LEU A 90 -20.25 4.68 -15.23
C LEU A 90 -20.52 4.97 -13.75
N VAL A 91 -21.72 5.47 -13.45
CA VAL A 91 -22.13 5.88 -12.11
C VAL A 91 -23.50 5.31 -11.75
N GLN A 92 -23.75 5.19 -10.46
CA GLN A 92 -25.02 4.73 -9.92
C GLN A 92 -25.51 5.74 -8.89
N THR A 93 -26.78 6.13 -8.99
CA THR A 93 -27.44 7.00 -8.03
C THR A 93 -28.54 6.20 -7.33
N LEU A 94 -28.44 6.07 -6.00
CA LEU A 94 -29.47 5.39 -5.20
C LEU A 94 -30.85 6.02 -5.46
N GLN A 95 -31.90 5.24 -5.62
CA GLN A 95 -33.25 5.82 -5.68
C GLN A 95 -33.67 6.34 -4.30
N ARG A 96 -34.39 7.46 -4.26
CA ARG A 96 -35.00 7.94 -3.01
C ARG A 96 -36.40 8.45 -3.29
N VAL A 97 -37.40 7.77 -2.75
CA VAL A 97 -38.79 8.25 -2.75
C VAL A 97 -39.03 8.94 -1.40
N LYS A 98 -39.34 10.24 -1.44
CA LYS A 98 -39.60 11.05 -0.25
C LYS A 98 -41.02 11.60 -0.32
N HIS A 99 -41.82 11.33 0.70
CA HIS A 99 -43.15 11.91 0.84
C HIS A 99 -43.09 13.07 1.84
N CYS A 100 -43.44 14.27 1.38
CA CYS A 100 -43.50 15.48 2.18
C CYS A 100 -44.91 16.06 2.18
N TYR A 101 -45.20 16.93 3.14
CA TYR A 101 -46.40 17.76 3.16
C TYR A 101 -46.03 19.23 3.00
N LYS A 102 -46.85 20.01 2.27
CA LYS A 102 -46.73 21.47 2.32
C LYS A 102 -47.19 21.99 3.70
N LYS A 103 -46.78 23.21 4.06
CA LYS A 103 -47.01 23.81 5.41
C LYS A 103 -48.46 23.70 5.91
N ASN A 104 -49.43 23.78 5.02
CA ASN A 104 -50.86 23.70 5.33
C ASN A 104 -51.41 22.27 5.46
N ARG A 105 -50.59 21.23 5.28
CA ARG A 105 -50.96 19.80 5.29
C ARG A 105 -52.06 19.36 4.30
N THR A 106 -52.62 20.25 3.50
CA THR A 106 -53.65 19.95 2.48
C THR A 106 -53.08 19.38 1.18
N THR A 107 -51.74 19.37 1.07
CA THR A 107 -51.03 18.95 -0.14
C THR A 107 -49.87 18.03 0.22
N SER A 108 -49.86 16.85 -0.39
CA SER A 108 -48.73 15.92 -0.39
C SER A 108 -47.82 16.19 -1.59
N VAL A 109 -46.52 16.06 -1.39
CA VAL A 109 -45.52 16.08 -2.47
C VAL A 109 -44.71 14.79 -2.39
N VAL A 110 -44.69 14.02 -3.48
CA VAL A 110 -43.84 12.84 -3.62
C VAL A 110 -42.67 13.20 -4.51
N GLU A 111 -41.47 13.20 -3.94
CA GLU A 111 -40.20 13.45 -4.63
C GLU A 111 -39.50 12.13 -4.92
N HIS A 112 -38.97 11.96 -6.13
CA HIS A 112 -38.17 10.80 -6.52
C HIS A 112 -37.13 11.19 -7.57
N ARG A 113 -36.14 10.34 -7.82
CA ARG A 113 -35.08 10.63 -8.81
C ARG A 113 -35.46 10.05 -10.16
N VAL A 114 -35.17 10.82 -11.20
CA VAL A 114 -35.42 10.45 -12.61
C VAL A 114 -34.27 10.89 -13.49
N LEU A 115 -34.09 10.21 -14.63
CA LEU A 115 -33.23 10.67 -15.70
C LEU A 115 -33.87 11.87 -16.42
N ASP A 116 -33.03 12.84 -16.77
CA ASP A 116 -33.40 14.07 -17.44
C ASP A 116 -32.36 14.46 -18.48
N LYS A 117 -32.78 15.20 -19.51
CA LYS A 117 -31.86 15.79 -20.48
C LYS A 117 -31.74 17.28 -20.21
N ILE A 118 -30.51 17.79 -20.09
CA ILE A 118 -30.23 19.22 -19.95
C ILE A 118 -29.31 19.69 -21.07
N ARG A 119 -29.51 20.93 -21.52
CA ARG A 119 -28.55 21.63 -22.38
C ARG A 119 -27.48 22.30 -21.52
N THR A 120 -26.23 21.90 -21.68
CA THR A 120 -25.07 22.44 -20.96
C THR A 120 -24.64 23.79 -21.54
N ASN A 121 -23.77 24.50 -20.81
CA ASN A 121 -23.28 25.84 -21.20
C ASN A 121 -22.51 25.83 -22.54
N ASP A 122 -21.89 24.71 -22.89
CA ASP A 122 -21.21 24.50 -24.17
C ASP A 122 -22.17 24.08 -25.31
N GLY A 123 -23.48 24.06 -25.03
CA GLY A 123 -24.52 23.77 -26.01
C GLY A 123 -24.83 22.28 -26.22
N ARG A 124 -24.10 21.35 -25.58
CA ARG A 124 -24.41 19.90 -25.65
C ARG A 124 -25.72 19.59 -24.92
N THR A 125 -26.40 18.51 -25.34
CA THR A 125 -27.51 17.93 -24.58
C THR A 125 -27.00 16.69 -23.86
N VAL A 126 -26.98 16.72 -22.54
CA VAL A 126 -26.43 15.66 -21.69
C VAL A 126 -27.52 15.05 -20.82
N VAL A 127 -27.36 13.77 -20.48
CA VAL A 127 -28.24 13.07 -19.55
C VAL A 127 -27.75 13.31 -18.13
N ARG A 128 -28.65 13.59 -17.19
CA ARG A 128 -28.35 13.71 -15.75
C ARG A 128 -29.48 13.17 -14.90
N ILE A 129 -29.21 12.96 -13.62
CA ILE A 129 -30.26 12.67 -12.63
C ILE A 129 -30.77 13.98 -12.01
N LYS A 130 -32.09 14.12 -11.90
CA LYS A 130 -32.74 15.18 -11.13
C LYS A 130 -33.74 14.60 -10.13
N THR A 131 -34.09 15.41 -9.13
CA THR A 131 -35.25 15.14 -8.27
C THR A 131 -36.50 15.65 -8.98
N ALA A 132 -37.39 14.76 -9.37
CA ALA A 132 -38.74 15.08 -9.82
C ALA A 132 -39.71 15.07 -8.63
N SER A 133 -40.72 15.93 -8.68
CA SER A 133 -41.75 16.03 -7.65
C SER A 133 -43.13 15.96 -8.27
N LYS A 134 -44.00 15.08 -7.76
CA LYS A 134 -45.43 15.07 -8.07
C LYS A 134 -46.21 15.59 -6.87
N THR A 135 -47.08 16.55 -7.11
CA THR A 135 -47.91 17.20 -6.08
C THR A 135 -49.32 16.65 -6.13
N PHE A 136 -49.88 16.31 -4.96
CA PHE A 136 -51.22 15.75 -4.77
C PHE A 136 -52.00 16.62 -3.77
N GLN A 137 -53.09 17.22 -4.23
CA GLN A 137 -54.02 17.96 -3.38
C GLN A 137 -54.99 16.98 -2.73
N HIS A 138 -55.12 16.98 -1.40
CA HIS A 138 -55.95 16.01 -0.67
C HIS A 138 -57.45 16.13 -1.00
N VAL A 139 -57.87 17.29 -1.51
CA VAL A 139 -59.24 17.50 -2.01
C VAL A 139 -59.54 16.63 -3.24
N LYS A 140 -58.51 16.28 -4.03
CA LYS A 140 -58.65 15.55 -5.30
C LYS A 140 -58.09 14.13 -5.28
N PHE A 141 -57.20 13.83 -4.36
CA PHE A 141 -56.46 12.56 -4.33
C PHE A 141 -56.52 11.94 -2.95
N THR A 142 -56.95 10.68 -2.89
CA THR A 142 -56.97 9.90 -1.65
C THR A 142 -55.57 9.44 -1.25
N ALA A 143 -55.38 9.07 0.02
CA ALA A 143 -54.13 8.49 0.49
C ALA A 143 -53.74 7.24 -0.30
N ALA A 144 -54.71 6.39 -0.65
CA ALA A 144 -54.49 5.18 -1.46
C ALA A 144 -53.94 5.50 -2.87
N MET A 145 -54.40 6.57 -3.51
CA MET A 145 -53.88 7.00 -4.82
C MET A 145 -52.42 7.48 -4.72
N ILE A 146 -52.08 8.18 -3.63
CA ILE A 146 -50.70 8.62 -3.39
C ILE A 146 -49.78 7.41 -3.16
N GLU A 147 -50.25 6.41 -2.42
CA GLU A 147 -49.47 5.20 -2.17
C GLU A 147 -49.31 4.34 -3.42
N SER A 148 -50.35 4.20 -4.23
CA SER A 148 -50.26 3.55 -5.55
C SER A 148 -49.25 4.24 -6.46
N TYR A 149 -49.15 5.58 -6.42
CA TYR A 149 -48.11 6.30 -7.17
C TYR A 149 -46.71 5.98 -6.67
N LYS A 150 -46.49 5.88 -5.35
CA LYS A 150 -45.17 5.50 -4.80
C LYS A 150 -44.76 4.09 -5.21
N GLN A 151 -45.69 3.13 -5.17
CA GLN A 151 -45.42 1.74 -5.55
C GLN A 151 -45.04 1.57 -7.02
N LYS A 152 -45.47 2.49 -7.90
CA LYS A 152 -45.04 2.51 -9.31
C LYS A 152 -43.59 2.96 -9.51
N ILE A 153 -42.98 3.59 -8.52
CA ILE A 153 -41.61 4.06 -8.61
C ILE A 153 -40.69 2.91 -8.19
N SER A 154 -39.91 2.38 -9.14
CA SER A 154 -38.86 1.42 -8.81
C SER A 154 -37.91 2.03 -7.78
N LEU A 155 -37.62 1.26 -6.72
CA LEU A 155 -36.65 1.58 -5.68
C LEU A 155 -35.22 1.16 -6.07
N ASP A 156 -35.06 0.55 -7.23
CA ASP A 156 -33.76 0.14 -7.72
C ASP A 156 -32.88 1.37 -7.97
N PRO A 157 -31.59 1.30 -7.62
CA PRO A 157 -30.67 2.36 -7.97
C PRO A 157 -30.60 2.57 -9.49
N ILE A 158 -30.42 3.83 -9.90
CA ILE A 158 -30.35 4.19 -11.32
C ILE A 158 -28.89 4.19 -11.74
N GLN A 159 -28.51 3.24 -12.60
CA GLN A 159 -27.21 3.22 -13.28
C GLN A 159 -27.27 4.06 -14.56
N TRP A 160 -26.26 4.90 -14.78
CA TRP A 160 -26.20 5.82 -15.91
C TRP A 160 -24.76 6.24 -16.21
N GLN A 161 -24.52 6.82 -17.39
CA GLN A 161 -23.21 7.28 -17.84
C GLN A 161 -23.21 8.81 -18.00
N CYS A 162 -22.06 9.43 -17.75
CA CYS A 162 -21.84 10.86 -18.00
C CYS A 162 -20.34 11.17 -18.15
N GLN A 163 -20.03 12.33 -18.75
CA GLN A 163 -18.66 12.85 -18.70
C GLN A 163 -18.35 13.36 -17.29
N VAL A 164 -17.08 13.31 -16.89
CA VAL A 164 -16.66 13.79 -15.56
C VAL A 164 -17.06 15.25 -15.34
N ASP A 165 -16.90 16.13 -16.34
CA ASP A 165 -17.29 17.55 -16.26
C ASP A 165 -18.81 17.74 -16.11
N ASP A 166 -19.61 16.82 -16.63
CA ASP A 166 -21.06 16.92 -16.59
C ASP A 166 -21.61 16.67 -15.18
N LEU A 167 -20.80 16.14 -14.25
CA LEU A 167 -21.15 16.00 -12.83
C LEU A 167 -21.40 17.34 -12.14
N THR A 168 -20.85 18.44 -12.67
CA THR A 168 -21.10 19.80 -12.16
C THR A 168 -22.55 20.24 -12.39
N ASN A 169 -23.27 19.60 -13.32
CA ASN A 169 -24.69 19.86 -13.58
C ASN A 169 -25.65 19.13 -12.62
N LEU A 170 -25.13 18.35 -11.67
CA LEU A 170 -25.94 17.68 -10.65
C LEU A 170 -26.19 18.61 -9.47
N THR A 171 -27.38 18.51 -8.88
CA THR A 171 -27.65 19.19 -7.61
C THR A 171 -26.80 18.56 -6.49
N PRO A 172 -26.42 19.30 -5.42
CA PRO A 172 -25.61 18.75 -4.34
C PRO A 172 -26.18 17.46 -3.72
N VAL A 173 -27.51 17.39 -3.59
CA VAL A 173 -28.23 16.22 -3.04
C VAL A 173 -28.10 15.00 -3.95
N VAL A 174 -28.19 15.19 -5.27
CA VAL A 174 -28.00 14.10 -6.24
C VAL A 174 -26.53 13.72 -6.29
N ARG A 175 -25.62 14.68 -6.43
CA ARG A 175 -24.16 14.46 -6.50
C ARG A 175 -23.60 13.68 -5.30
N THR A 176 -24.12 13.95 -4.10
CA THR A 176 -23.76 13.23 -2.87
C THR A 176 -24.19 11.77 -2.91
N ALA A 177 -25.32 11.48 -3.55
CA ALA A 177 -25.88 10.14 -3.67
C ALA A 177 -25.37 9.36 -4.89
N THR A 178 -24.80 10.03 -5.89
CA THR A 178 -24.14 9.42 -7.03
C THR A 178 -22.78 8.85 -6.60
N LYS A 179 -22.56 7.57 -6.90
CA LYS A 179 -21.34 6.81 -6.60
C LYS A 179 -20.75 6.26 -7.90
N MET A 180 -19.44 6.10 -7.94
CA MET A 180 -18.78 5.35 -9.01
C MET A 180 -18.85 3.86 -8.72
N LEU A 181 -18.80 3.08 -9.79
CA LEU A 181 -18.76 1.62 -9.71
C LEU A 181 -17.33 1.12 -9.81
N ARG A 182 -17.03 0.13 -8.99
CA ARG A 182 -15.78 -0.62 -9.02
C ARG A 182 -16.09 -2.10 -9.24
N PHE A 183 -15.27 -2.76 -10.03
CA PHE A 183 -15.54 -4.11 -10.51
C PHE A 183 -14.68 -5.17 -9.79
N GLY A 184 -15.23 -6.37 -9.57
CA GLY A 184 -14.43 -7.55 -9.25
C GLY A 184 -13.91 -8.22 -10.52
N PHE A 185 -12.71 -8.80 -10.55
CA PHE A 185 -12.23 -9.51 -11.74
C PHE A 185 -13.03 -10.79 -11.99
N SER A 186 -13.84 -10.77 -13.04
CA SER A 186 -14.48 -11.96 -13.62
C SER A 186 -13.47 -12.87 -14.33
N PHE A 187 -12.35 -12.30 -14.78
CA PHE A 187 -11.25 -13.05 -15.37
C PHE A 187 -10.59 -14.00 -14.35
N GLU A 188 -10.32 -15.22 -14.78
CA GLU A 188 -9.69 -16.27 -13.98
C GLU A 188 -8.50 -16.87 -14.76
N LYS A 189 -7.34 -16.96 -14.10
CA LYS A 189 -6.15 -17.65 -14.59
C LYS A 189 -5.74 -18.68 -13.54
N PRO A 190 -5.81 -20.00 -13.81
CA PRO A 190 -5.60 -21.05 -12.80
C PRO A 190 -4.11 -21.23 -12.43
N TYR A 191 -3.48 -20.17 -11.93
CA TYR A 191 -2.05 -20.10 -11.69
C TYR A 191 -1.63 -21.09 -10.61
N LEU A 192 -2.33 -21.14 -9.47
CA LEU A 192 -2.05 -22.08 -8.40
C LEU A 192 -2.11 -23.52 -8.90
N GLN A 193 -3.18 -23.91 -9.61
CA GLN A 193 -3.32 -25.27 -10.12
C GLN A 193 -2.18 -25.64 -11.07
N VAL A 194 -1.94 -24.82 -12.11
CA VAL A 194 -0.90 -25.07 -13.10
C VAL A 194 0.49 -25.16 -12.45
N HIS A 195 0.76 -24.30 -11.46
CA HIS A 195 2.04 -24.30 -10.76
C HIS A 195 2.22 -25.53 -9.85
N LEU A 196 1.15 -25.97 -9.17
CA LEU A 196 1.17 -27.21 -8.40
C LEU A 196 1.39 -28.43 -9.31
N GLU A 197 0.72 -28.47 -10.47
CA GLU A 197 0.90 -29.54 -11.46
C GLU A 197 2.34 -29.62 -11.97
N GLN A 198 2.98 -28.47 -12.19
CA GLN A 198 4.38 -28.38 -12.61
C GLN A 198 5.35 -28.84 -11.51
N ILE A 199 5.13 -28.45 -10.25
CA ILE A 199 6.01 -28.80 -9.14
C ILE A 199 5.94 -30.28 -8.80
N PHE A 200 4.74 -30.84 -8.80
CA PHE A 200 4.51 -32.22 -8.38
C PHE A 200 4.43 -33.20 -9.55
N GLU A 201 4.64 -32.71 -10.78
CA GLU A 201 4.69 -33.47 -12.03
C GLU A 201 3.48 -34.42 -12.19
N ARG A 202 2.30 -33.97 -11.76
CA ARG A 202 1.05 -34.73 -11.81
C ARG A 202 -0.15 -33.81 -11.95
N LYS A 203 -1.27 -34.34 -12.44
CA LYS A 203 -2.54 -33.61 -12.43
C LYS A 203 -3.00 -33.36 -10.98
N ILE A 204 -3.52 -32.16 -10.73
CA ILE A 204 -4.04 -31.75 -9.43
C ILE A 204 -5.55 -31.55 -9.53
N SER A 205 -6.31 -32.19 -8.64
CA SER A 205 -7.76 -32.06 -8.57
C SER A 205 -8.21 -30.73 -7.96
N LEU A 206 -9.46 -30.32 -8.21
CA LEU A 206 -10.02 -29.10 -7.60
C LEU A 206 -10.05 -29.16 -6.07
N ARG A 207 -10.26 -30.35 -5.48
CA ARG A 207 -10.22 -30.57 -4.03
C ARG A 207 -8.82 -30.30 -3.47
N GLU A 208 -7.78 -30.76 -4.16
CA GLU A 208 -6.39 -30.50 -3.78
C GLU A 208 -6.04 -29.02 -3.89
N VAL A 209 -6.49 -28.35 -4.95
CA VAL A 209 -6.32 -26.90 -5.14
C VAL A 209 -7.01 -26.13 -4.01
N GLU A 210 -8.26 -26.46 -3.69
CA GLU A 210 -9.01 -25.83 -2.61
C GLU A 210 -8.34 -26.06 -1.24
N ALA A 211 -7.92 -27.29 -0.96
CA ALA A 211 -7.21 -27.64 0.27
C ALA A 211 -5.90 -26.85 0.42
N MET A 212 -5.09 -26.76 -0.65
CA MET A 212 -3.85 -25.99 -0.65
C MET A 212 -4.13 -24.48 -0.48
N ALA A 213 -5.10 -23.93 -1.21
CA ALA A 213 -5.47 -22.52 -1.12
C ALA A 213 -5.95 -22.14 0.28
N TRP A 214 -6.80 -22.97 0.91
CA TRP A 214 -7.24 -22.76 2.27
C TRP A 214 -6.07 -22.82 3.27
N MET A 215 -5.19 -23.84 3.16
CA MET A 215 -4.01 -23.95 4.03
C MET A 215 -3.06 -22.76 3.88
N LEU A 216 -2.88 -22.23 2.66
CA LEU A 216 -2.08 -21.02 2.41
C LEU A 216 -2.69 -19.80 3.09
N GLY A 217 -4.01 -19.63 3.00
CA GLY A 217 -4.75 -18.57 3.70
C GLY A 217 -4.59 -18.66 5.22
N PHE A 218 -4.81 -19.85 5.76
CA PHE A 218 -4.68 -20.13 7.19
C PHE A 218 -3.25 -19.90 7.69
N TRP A 219 -2.24 -20.32 6.93
CA TRP A 219 -0.84 -20.07 7.25
C TRP A 219 -0.47 -18.58 7.18
N ILE A 220 -1.10 -17.80 6.31
CA ILE A 220 -0.82 -16.36 6.24
C ILE A 220 -1.20 -15.65 7.54
N GLY A 221 -2.30 -16.05 8.19
CA GLY A 221 -2.63 -15.61 9.55
C GLY A 221 -1.71 -16.26 10.58
N ASP A 222 -1.95 -17.54 10.88
CA ASP A 222 -1.38 -18.23 12.05
C ASP A 222 -0.11 -19.07 11.80
N GLY A 223 0.38 -19.08 10.56
CA GLY A 223 1.59 -19.82 10.21
C GLY A 223 2.89 -19.22 10.77
N HIS A 224 3.90 -20.05 10.96
CA HIS A 224 5.24 -19.60 11.31
C HIS A 224 6.13 -19.53 10.06
N ARG A 225 7.01 -18.50 9.99
CA ARG A 225 7.96 -18.34 8.86
C ARG A 225 8.98 -19.49 8.73
N ARG A 226 9.00 -20.40 9.71
CA ARG A 226 9.89 -21.57 9.77
C ARG A 226 9.43 -22.71 8.85
N GLY A 227 8.30 -22.58 8.16
CA GLY A 227 7.80 -23.58 7.20
C GLY A 227 6.39 -24.04 7.55
N ALA A 228 6.12 -25.34 7.45
CA ALA A 228 4.81 -25.94 7.67
C ALA A 228 4.44 -26.09 9.16
N LEU A 229 4.48 -24.97 9.89
CA LEU A 229 4.18 -24.83 11.31
C LEU A 229 3.09 -23.78 11.51
N PHE A 230 2.13 -24.07 12.38
CA PHE A 230 0.95 -23.24 12.68
C PHE A 230 0.84 -22.99 14.18
N ALA A 231 0.45 -21.79 14.58
CA ALA A 231 -0.09 -21.52 15.90
C ALA A 231 -1.56 -21.96 15.90
N LEU A 232 -1.94 -22.82 16.84
CA LEU A 232 -3.28 -23.38 16.94
C LEU A 232 -3.86 -23.11 18.33
N HIS A 233 -5.18 -23.15 18.40
CA HIS A 233 -5.92 -23.25 19.65
C HIS A 233 -6.40 -24.69 19.81
N SER A 234 -6.09 -25.36 20.91
CA SER A 234 -6.43 -26.77 21.12
C SER A 234 -7.95 -27.00 21.20
N GLY A 235 -8.71 -25.99 21.63
CA GLY A 235 -10.18 -26.02 21.65
C GLY A 235 -10.86 -25.75 20.30
N ASP A 236 -10.14 -25.29 19.28
CA ASP A 236 -10.71 -25.05 17.94
C ASP A 236 -10.71 -26.34 17.11
N HIS A 237 -11.44 -27.35 17.58
CA HIS A 237 -11.46 -28.69 16.97
C HIS A 237 -11.85 -28.68 15.49
N ASP A 238 -12.85 -27.89 15.10
CA ASP A 238 -13.30 -27.79 13.70
C ASP A 238 -12.18 -27.35 12.74
N VAL A 239 -11.39 -26.36 13.17
CA VAL A 239 -10.29 -25.79 12.37
C VAL A 239 -9.12 -26.76 12.31
N ASN A 240 -8.79 -27.37 13.45
CA ASN A 240 -7.71 -28.35 13.54
C ASN A 240 -8.01 -29.59 12.69
N GLN A 241 -9.26 -30.08 12.72
CA GLN A 241 -9.73 -31.17 11.88
C GLN A 241 -9.64 -30.79 10.39
N ARG A 242 -10.11 -29.61 10.00
CA ARG A 242 -10.02 -29.16 8.61
C ARG A 242 -8.58 -29.05 8.13
N LEU A 243 -7.67 -28.57 8.97
CA LEU A 243 -6.24 -28.52 8.66
C LEU A 243 -5.68 -29.92 8.45
N GLU A 244 -6.04 -30.89 9.29
CA GLU A 244 -5.63 -32.29 9.15
C GLU A 244 -6.17 -32.93 7.86
N GLU A 245 -7.46 -32.77 7.55
CA GLU A 245 -8.09 -33.28 6.33
C GLU A 245 -7.45 -32.70 5.05
N ASN A 246 -7.21 -31.38 5.05
CA ASN A 246 -6.55 -30.71 3.94
C ASN A 246 -5.09 -31.17 3.81
N ALA A 247 -4.39 -31.36 4.92
CA ALA A 247 -3.03 -31.88 4.92
C ALA A 247 -2.95 -33.32 4.41
N ALA A 248 -3.88 -34.18 4.83
CA ALA A 248 -3.98 -35.57 4.41
C ALA A 248 -4.21 -35.71 2.90
N THR A 249 -4.96 -34.78 2.31
CA THR A 249 -5.17 -34.70 0.85
C THR A 249 -3.84 -34.53 0.09
N TRP A 250 -2.81 -33.99 0.74
CA TRP A 250 -1.46 -33.80 0.21
C TRP A 250 -0.44 -34.80 0.78
N GLY A 251 -0.88 -35.90 1.38
CA GLY A 251 0.00 -36.93 1.97
C GLY A 251 0.77 -36.44 3.20
N MET A 252 0.26 -35.41 3.88
CA MET A 252 0.83 -34.89 5.13
C MET A 252 -0.03 -35.29 6.33
N SER A 253 0.59 -35.46 7.50
CA SER A 253 -0.09 -35.68 8.78
C SER A 253 0.09 -34.49 9.72
N LEU A 254 -0.96 -34.08 10.41
CA LEU A 254 -0.90 -33.02 11.43
C LEU A 254 -0.42 -33.61 12.78
N ARG A 255 0.57 -32.97 13.40
CA ARG A 255 0.95 -33.24 14.79
C ARG A 255 0.72 -31.98 15.63
N ILE A 256 -0.19 -32.07 16.58
CA ILE A 256 -0.45 -31.00 17.54
C ILE A 256 0.41 -31.22 18.78
N VAL A 257 1.16 -30.18 19.17
CA VAL A 257 1.97 -30.15 20.39
C VAL A 257 1.42 -29.04 21.27
N PRO A 258 0.71 -29.38 22.37
CA PRO A 258 0.21 -28.40 23.33
C PRO A 258 1.33 -27.51 23.89
N ARG A 259 0.97 -26.28 24.22
CA ARG A 259 1.74 -25.34 25.04
C ARG A 259 0.90 -24.99 26.27
N ASP A 260 1.29 -23.94 27.00
CA ASP A 260 0.56 -23.45 28.17
C ASP A 260 -0.88 -23.04 27.80
N GLY A 261 -1.84 -23.51 28.60
CA GLY A 261 -3.28 -23.28 28.38
C GLY A 261 -3.81 -23.96 27.12
N PHE A 262 -4.67 -23.24 26.38
CA PHE A 262 -5.24 -23.73 25.11
C PHE A 262 -4.34 -23.48 23.88
N LYS A 263 -3.13 -22.95 24.06
CA LYS A 263 -2.22 -22.68 22.94
C LYS A 263 -1.56 -23.97 22.49
N ALA A 264 -1.41 -24.18 21.18
CA ALA A 264 -0.73 -25.34 20.63
C ALA A 264 0.07 -24.99 19.37
N ASN A 265 1.01 -25.86 19.01
CA ASN A 265 1.70 -25.83 17.73
C ASN A 265 1.22 -26.97 16.85
N GLY A 266 0.80 -26.69 15.62
CA GLY A 266 0.54 -27.68 14.59
C GLY A 266 1.73 -27.83 13.65
N TYR A 267 2.27 -29.04 13.51
CA TYR A 267 3.31 -29.37 12.54
C TYR A 267 2.74 -30.26 11.45
N LEU A 268 2.88 -29.88 10.17
CA LEU A 268 2.55 -30.79 9.07
C LEU A 268 3.79 -31.59 8.68
N HIS A 269 3.70 -32.91 8.82
CA HIS A 269 4.78 -33.84 8.53
C HIS A 269 4.49 -34.65 7.28
N THR A 270 5.54 -34.95 6.54
CA THR A 270 5.60 -36.06 5.58
C THR A 270 6.37 -37.21 6.22
N HIS A 271 6.15 -38.42 5.71
CA HIS A 271 6.87 -39.61 6.13
C HIS A 271 7.69 -40.13 4.95
N ASP A 272 8.93 -40.52 5.20
CA ASP A 272 9.71 -41.25 4.20
C ASP A 272 9.39 -42.76 4.21
N GLU A 273 10.04 -43.52 3.33
CA GLU A 273 9.86 -44.97 3.20
C GLU A 273 10.13 -45.74 4.50
N ASN A 274 10.94 -45.16 5.41
CA ASN A 274 11.26 -45.74 6.71
C ASN A 274 10.32 -45.24 7.83
N GLY A 275 9.28 -44.46 7.49
CA GLY A 275 8.36 -43.86 8.46
C GLY A 275 8.96 -42.70 9.26
N ILE A 276 10.10 -42.15 8.85
CA ILE A 276 10.73 -41.01 9.54
C ILE A 276 10.00 -39.73 9.14
N ARG A 277 9.68 -38.92 10.14
CA ARG A 277 8.91 -37.68 9.98
C ARG A 277 9.78 -36.53 9.53
N HIS A 278 9.35 -35.86 8.46
CA HIS A 278 9.98 -34.65 7.93
C HIS A 278 8.97 -33.51 7.86
N TRP A 279 9.25 -32.39 8.53
CA TRP A 279 8.35 -31.24 8.56
C TRP A 279 8.59 -30.23 7.42
N ASN A 280 9.85 -29.97 7.06
CA ASN A 280 10.21 -28.99 6.02
C ASN A 280 10.95 -29.59 4.81
N ARG A 281 11.43 -30.83 4.95
CA ARG A 281 12.17 -31.54 3.91
C ARG A 281 11.17 -32.35 3.08
N HIS A 282 11.16 -32.16 1.77
CA HIS A 282 10.20 -32.78 0.84
C HIS A 282 8.71 -32.58 1.21
N ASN A 283 8.40 -31.59 2.05
CA ASN A 283 7.04 -31.29 2.46
C ASN A 283 6.32 -30.48 1.34
N PRO A 284 5.20 -30.97 0.79
CA PRO A 284 4.48 -30.29 -0.30
C PRO A 284 4.10 -28.86 0.03
N PHE A 285 3.60 -28.61 1.24
CA PHE A 285 3.18 -27.28 1.67
C PHE A 285 4.36 -26.31 1.74
N THR A 286 5.50 -26.73 2.33
CA THR A 286 6.72 -25.91 2.40
C THR A 286 7.27 -25.60 1.01
N LEU A 287 7.20 -26.55 0.06
CA LEU A 287 7.61 -26.35 -1.32
C LEU A 287 6.71 -25.32 -2.02
N THR A 288 5.40 -25.40 -1.83
CA THR A 288 4.43 -24.41 -2.33
C THR A 288 4.71 -23.02 -1.75
N LEU A 289 4.91 -22.89 -0.43
CA LEU A 289 5.22 -21.61 0.22
C LEU A 289 6.43 -20.90 -0.39
N LYS A 290 7.48 -21.68 -0.71
CA LYS A 290 8.72 -21.16 -1.28
C LYS A 290 8.57 -20.81 -2.76
N SER A 291 8.02 -21.73 -3.54
CA SER A 291 7.97 -21.62 -5.00
C SER A 291 7.00 -20.56 -5.50
N LEU A 292 5.94 -20.28 -4.74
CA LEU A 292 4.94 -19.27 -5.05
C LEU A 292 5.20 -17.93 -4.33
N ASP A 293 6.34 -17.77 -3.65
CA ASP A 293 6.70 -16.54 -2.94
C ASP A 293 5.71 -16.12 -1.83
N PHE A 294 5.04 -17.06 -1.16
CA PHE A 294 4.33 -16.78 0.11
C PHE A 294 5.30 -16.49 1.27
N LEU A 295 6.54 -16.97 1.13
CA LEU A 295 7.71 -16.45 1.83
C LEU A 295 8.46 -15.54 0.86
N LEU A 296 8.74 -14.29 1.25
CA LEU A 296 9.37 -13.33 0.35
C LEU A 296 10.69 -13.86 -0.22
N LYS A 297 10.77 -13.99 -1.56
CA LYS A 297 11.91 -14.57 -2.31
C LYS A 297 12.14 -16.07 -2.03
N GLY A 298 11.09 -16.80 -1.65
CA GLY A 298 11.10 -18.23 -1.41
C GLY A 298 12.01 -18.73 -0.28
N ARG A 299 12.39 -17.86 0.68
CA ARG A 299 13.33 -18.21 1.76
C ARG A 299 12.62 -18.51 3.07
N ILE A 300 12.96 -19.61 3.73
CA ILE A 300 12.53 -19.87 5.12
C ILE A 300 12.99 -18.72 6.00
N ASP A 301 12.17 -18.37 6.99
CA ASP A 301 12.30 -17.23 7.90
C ASP A 301 12.17 -15.84 7.26
N ALA A 302 12.02 -15.76 5.92
CA ALA A 302 11.69 -14.51 5.26
C ALA A 302 10.28 -14.03 5.66
N PRO A 303 10.00 -12.72 5.55
CA PRO A 303 8.66 -12.19 5.81
C PRO A 303 7.59 -12.91 4.99
N LYS A 304 6.42 -13.12 5.60
CA LYS A 304 5.23 -13.60 4.90
C LYS A 304 4.83 -12.61 3.80
N ASN A 305 4.30 -13.13 2.71
CA ASN A 305 3.88 -12.38 1.55
C ASN A 305 2.61 -12.98 0.93
N VAL A 306 1.77 -12.15 0.31
CA VAL A 306 0.63 -12.61 -0.49
C VAL A 306 0.93 -12.26 -1.95
N PRO A 307 1.20 -13.26 -2.80
CA PRO A 307 1.61 -13.04 -4.18
C PRO A 307 0.53 -12.35 -5.03
N ILE A 308 0.95 -11.48 -5.95
CA ILE A 308 0.02 -10.68 -6.76
C ILE A 308 -0.86 -11.52 -7.70
N PHE A 309 -0.41 -12.72 -8.11
CA PHE A 309 -1.20 -13.61 -8.97
C PHE A 309 -2.53 -14.03 -8.31
N MET A 310 -2.59 -14.03 -6.98
CA MET A 310 -3.81 -14.34 -6.22
C MET A 310 -4.95 -13.37 -6.56
N ARG A 311 -4.66 -12.20 -7.15
CA ARG A 311 -5.67 -11.25 -7.62
C ARG A 311 -6.51 -11.78 -8.79
N THR A 312 -5.92 -12.63 -9.64
CA THR A 312 -6.53 -13.11 -10.88
C THR A 312 -6.65 -14.62 -10.94
N ASP A 313 -6.31 -15.33 -9.86
CA ASP A 313 -6.53 -16.77 -9.80
C ASP A 313 -8.03 -17.09 -9.83
N THR A 314 -8.35 -18.38 -9.97
CA THR A 314 -9.74 -18.84 -9.95
C THR A 314 -10.49 -18.36 -8.70
N PHE A 315 -11.80 -18.16 -8.81
CA PHE A 315 -12.67 -17.82 -7.70
C PHE A 315 -12.52 -18.85 -6.57
N LEU A 316 -12.41 -20.15 -6.91
CA LEU A 316 -12.17 -21.20 -5.93
C LEU A 316 -10.95 -20.91 -5.05
N VAL A 317 -9.81 -20.60 -5.68
CA VAL A 317 -8.55 -20.30 -4.98
C VAL A 317 -8.67 -19.04 -4.14
N ARG A 318 -9.23 -17.97 -4.71
CA ARG A 318 -9.41 -16.68 -4.01
C ARG A 318 -10.33 -16.82 -2.81
N GLU A 319 -11.45 -17.52 -2.96
CA GLU A 319 -12.43 -17.73 -1.90
C GLU A 319 -11.90 -18.65 -0.80
N ALA A 320 -11.27 -19.77 -1.16
CA ALA A 320 -10.68 -20.71 -0.22
C ALA A 320 -9.52 -20.08 0.58
N PHE A 321 -8.66 -19.32 -0.09
CA PHE A 321 -7.60 -18.56 0.59
C PHE A 321 -8.16 -17.55 1.59
N MET A 322 -9.18 -16.78 1.20
CA MET A 322 -9.84 -15.85 2.13
C MET A 322 -10.52 -16.57 3.30
N ALA A 323 -11.10 -17.75 3.06
CA ALA A 323 -11.70 -18.55 4.11
C ALA A 323 -10.68 -19.03 5.15
N GLY A 324 -9.54 -19.57 4.70
CA GLY A 324 -8.45 -19.95 5.61
C GLY A 324 -7.88 -18.76 6.39
N LEU A 325 -7.75 -17.60 5.74
CA LEU A 325 -7.32 -16.38 6.42
C LEU A 325 -8.33 -15.87 7.46
N ILE A 326 -9.63 -16.06 7.20
CA ILE A 326 -10.69 -15.76 8.18
C ILE A 326 -10.64 -16.78 9.33
N ASP A 327 -10.44 -18.06 9.04
CA ASP A 327 -10.34 -19.13 10.05
C ASP A 327 -9.17 -18.97 11.03
N SER A 328 -8.10 -18.31 10.61
CA SER A 328 -6.98 -17.91 11.49
C SER A 328 -7.31 -16.59 12.21
N ASP A 329 -6.98 -15.46 11.60
CA ASP A 329 -6.98 -14.13 12.20
C ASP A 329 -8.28 -13.33 11.99
N GLY A 330 -9.34 -13.99 11.53
CA GLY A 330 -10.62 -13.35 11.22
C GLY A 330 -11.71 -13.53 12.27
N CYS A 331 -12.69 -12.64 12.24
CA CYS A 331 -13.97 -12.83 12.92
C CYS A 331 -15.14 -12.38 12.03
N THR A 332 -16.33 -12.93 12.27
CA THR A 332 -17.52 -12.63 11.47
C THR A 332 -18.68 -12.25 12.35
N SER A 333 -19.53 -11.35 11.88
CA SER A 333 -20.66 -10.85 12.65
C SER A 333 -21.77 -10.36 11.72
N ILE A 334 -23.02 -10.40 12.18
CA ILE A 334 -24.13 -9.71 11.52
C ILE A 334 -24.46 -8.43 12.30
N ALA A 335 -24.29 -7.29 11.64
CA ALA A 335 -24.63 -5.96 12.17
C ALA A 335 -25.62 -5.29 11.21
N ASP A 336 -26.74 -4.77 11.72
CA ASP A 336 -27.78 -4.12 10.90
C ASP A 336 -28.25 -4.96 9.70
N ASN A 337 -28.40 -6.28 9.89
CA ASN A 337 -28.71 -7.27 8.85
C ASN A 337 -27.66 -7.37 7.72
N ILE A 338 -26.45 -6.86 7.95
CA ILE A 338 -25.33 -6.94 7.02
C ILE A 338 -24.27 -7.87 7.62
N VAL A 339 -23.96 -8.93 6.87
CA VAL A 339 -22.85 -9.83 7.17
C VAL A 339 -21.53 -9.10 6.98
N ARG A 340 -20.61 -9.26 7.92
CA ARG A 340 -19.28 -8.66 7.90
C ARG A 340 -18.24 -9.70 8.31
N ALA A 341 -17.15 -9.79 7.55
CA ALA A 341 -15.92 -10.47 7.97
C ALA A 341 -14.84 -9.43 8.27
N LYS A 342 -14.24 -9.50 9.45
CA LYS A 342 -13.16 -8.64 9.92
C LYS A 342 -11.86 -9.46 9.92
N ILE A 343 -10.78 -8.90 9.40
CA ILE A 343 -9.44 -9.50 9.42
C ILE A 343 -8.46 -8.43 9.90
N SER A 344 -7.52 -8.77 10.79
CA SER A 344 -6.49 -7.82 11.25
C SER A 344 -5.10 -8.32 10.90
N THR A 345 -4.16 -7.40 10.66
CA THR A 345 -2.76 -7.76 10.40
C THR A 345 -1.83 -6.61 10.77
N VAL A 346 -0.60 -6.96 11.13
CA VAL A 346 0.52 -6.02 11.36
C VAL A 346 1.54 -6.07 10.21
N TYR A 347 1.26 -6.84 9.15
CA TYR A 347 2.20 -7.07 8.07
C TYR A 347 1.74 -6.41 6.77
N VAL A 348 2.57 -5.49 6.26
CA VAL A 348 2.31 -4.76 5.02
C VAL A 348 2.01 -5.66 3.80
N PRO A 349 2.75 -6.75 3.52
CA PRO A 349 2.43 -7.61 2.39
C PRO A 349 1.07 -8.32 2.51
N ILE A 350 0.65 -8.65 3.75
CA ILE A 350 -0.63 -9.29 4.02
C ILE A 350 -1.77 -8.27 3.90
N ARG A 351 -1.55 -7.05 4.41
CA ARG A 351 -2.44 -5.90 4.23
C ARG A 351 -2.76 -5.67 2.75
N ASP A 352 -1.74 -5.67 1.91
CA ASP A 352 -1.89 -5.48 0.46
C ASP A 352 -2.68 -6.66 -0.15
N GLY A 353 -2.33 -7.90 0.24
CA GLY A 353 -3.02 -9.15 -0.12
C GLY A 353 -4.52 -9.14 0.14
N ILE A 354 -4.92 -8.86 1.38
CA ILE A 354 -6.34 -8.81 1.78
C ILE A 354 -7.10 -7.80 0.90
N LEU A 355 -6.50 -6.63 0.68
CA LEU A 355 -7.13 -5.57 -0.10
C LEU A 355 -7.36 -6.02 -1.56
N PHE A 356 -6.32 -6.47 -2.27
CA PHE A 356 -6.47 -6.75 -3.70
C PHE A 356 -7.28 -8.04 -3.95
N ILE A 357 -7.21 -9.05 -3.07
CA ILE A 357 -8.02 -10.27 -3.22
C ILE A 357 -9.50 -9.94 -2.96
N GLY A 358 -9.81 -9.27 -1.84
CA GLY A 358 -11.17 -8.86 -1.52
C GLY A 358 -11.80 -7.99 -2.61
N GLN A 359 -11.04 -7.04 -3.16
CA GLN A 359 -11.49 -6.20 -4.27
C GLN A 359 -11.63 -6.98 -5.58
N SER A 360 -10.77 -7.96 -5.85
CA SER A 360 -10.88 -8.81 -7.05
C SER A 360 -12.13 -9.71 -7.00
N LEU A 361 -12.58 -10.08 -5.81
CA LEU A 361 -13.83 -10.81 -5.59
C LEU A 361 -15.07 -9.90 -5.64
N GLY A 362 -14.88 -8.59 -5.86
CA GLY A 362 -15.96 -7.60 -5.88
C GLY A 362 -16.51 -7.25 -4.49
N LEU A 363 -15.82 -7.63 -3.41
CA LEU A 363 -16.26 -7.29 -2.06
C LEU A 363 -16.00 -5.82 -1.76
N ASN A 364 -16.86 -5.23 -0.94
CA ASN A 364 -16.62 -3.89 -0.39
C ASN A 364 -15.61 -4.02 0.76
N VAL A 365 -14.40 -3.54 0.56
CA VAL A 365 -13.33 -3.58 1.57
C VAL A 365 -13.17 -2.20 2.20
N THR A 366 -13.24 -2.12 3.53
CA THR A 366 -12.82 -0.94 4.29
C THR A 366 -11.60 -1.28 5.13
N THR A 367 -10.72 -0.29 5.33
CA THR A 367 -9.49 -0.46 6.12
C THR A 367 -9.40 0.62 7.17
N THR A 368 -9.15 0.23 8.41
CA THR A 368 -8.80 1.12 9.52
C THR A 368 -7.36 0.88 9.94
N PHE A 369 -6.68 1.96 10.34
CA PHE A 369 -5.31 1.91 10.83
C PHE A 369 -5.28 2.42 12.27
N SER A 370 -4.81 1.57 13.16
CA SER A 370 -4.53 1.90 14.56
C SER A 370 -3.02 1.95 14.70
N PRO A 371 -2.41 3.14 14.90
CA PRO A 371 -0.97 3.20 15.06
C PRO A 371 -0.57 2.65 16.42
N MET A 372 0.72 2.32 16.50
CA MET A 372 1.40 1.89 17.71
C MET A 372 1.05 2.78 18.91
N GLN A 373 0.59 2.15 19.98
CA GLN A 373 0.32 2.78 21.26
C GLN A 373 0.97 1.98 22.38
N ASP A 374 1.42 2.68 23.41
CA ASP A 374 1.73 2.07 24.69
C ASP A 374 0.41 1.96 25.45
N SER A 375 -0.07 0.74 25.70
CA SER A 375 -1.29 0.55 26.46
C SER A 375 -1.15 1.16 27.87
N ARG A 376 -2.27 1.46 28.55
CA ARG A 376 -2.23 1.94 29.94
C ARG A 376 -1.50 0.96 30.90
N ARG A 377 -1.36 -0.31 30.49
CA ARG A 377 -0.64 -1.38 31.20
C ARG A 377 0.84 -1.49 30.78
N GLY A 378 1.34 -0.59 29.93
CA GLY A 378 2.73 -0.59 29.44
C GLY A 378 3.03 -1.62 28.35
N ILE A 379 2.01 -2.17 27.69
CA ILE A 379 2.18 -3.14 26.60
C ILE A 379 2.34 -2.37 25.28
N HIS A 380 3.40 -2.66 24.54
CA HIS A 380 3.62 -2.09 23.21
C HIS A 380 2.69 -2.75 22.19
N GLU A 381 1.69 -2.01 21.72
CA GLU A 381 0.81 -2.43 20.61
C GLU A 381 1.45 -1.99 19.30
N ASN A 382 1.60 -2.91 18.33
CA ASN A 382 2.15 -2.56 17.01
C ASN A 382 1.14 -1.75 16.17
N ASP A 383 1.61 -1.21 15.06
CA ASP A 383 0.76 -0.71 13.97
C ASP A 383 -0.15 -1.83 13.43
N ILE A 384 -1.48 -1.67 13.59
CA ILE A 384 -2.47 -2.67 13.18
C ILE A 384 -3.34 -2.11 12.04
N TRP A 385 -3.45 -2.89 10.97
CA TRP A 385 -4.45 -2.71 9.93
C TRP A 385 -5.62 -3.66 10.17
N THR A 386 -6.83 -3.12 10.24
CA THR A 386 -8.05 -3.91 10.32
C THR A 386 -8.88 -3.70 9.06
N PHE A 387 -9.29 -4.81 8.47
CA PHE A 387 -10.10 -4.87 7.27
C PHE A 387 -11.50 -5.31 7.63
N ASN A 388 -12.50 -4.67 7.04
CA ASN A 388 -13.87 -5.17 7.06
C ASN A 388 -14.32 -5.45 5.63
N LEU A 389 -14.72 -6.69 5.38
CA LEU A 389 -15.26 -7.18 4.13
C LEU A 389 -16.78 -7.20 4.24
N PHE A 390 -17.43 -6.48 3.35
CA PHE A 390 -18.88 -6.43 3.22
C PHE A 390 -19.31 -6.99 1.87
N PRO A 391 -20.50 -7.61 1.79
CA PRO A 391 -20.96 -8.21 0.56
C PRO A 391 -21.23 -7.17 -0.52
N GLY A 392 -21.69 -5.97 -0.15
CA GLY A 392 -22.16 -4.99 -1.14
C GLY A 392 -23.31 -5.57 -1.96
N GLN A 393 -23.19 -5.57 -3.29
CA GLN A 393 -24.13 -6.27 -4.17
C GLN A 393 -23.78 -7.77 -4.33
N ASN A 394 -22.64 -8.21 -3.82
CA ASN A 394 -22.05 -9.55 -4.00
C ASN A 394 -22.25 -10.44 -2.77
N GLY A 395 -23.50 -10.52 -2.29
CA GLY A 395 -23.88 -11.36 -1.15
C GLY A 395 -23.48 -12.83 -1.31
N ALA A 396 -23.69 -13.38 -2.51
CA ALA A 396 -23.34 -14.77 -2.81
C ALA A 396 -21.83 -15.04 -2.65
N THR A 397 -20.96 -14.13 -3.09
CA THR A 397 -19.50 -14.29 -3.00
C THR A 397 -19.03 -14.32 -1.54
N LEU A 398 -19.47 -13.37 -0.71
CA LEU A 398 -19.08 -13.39 0.71
C LEU A 398 -19.59 -14.65 1.39
N MET A 399 -20.84 -15.07 1.14
CA MET A 399 -21.36 -16.32 1.69
C MET A 399 -20.61 -17.55 1.18
N SER A 400 -20.15 -17.55 -0.07
CA SER A 400 -19.31 -18.61 -0.64
C SER A 400 -17.98 -18.76 0.10
N ILE A 401 -17.37 -17.64 0.52
CA ILE A 401 -16.17 -17.63 1.36
C ILE A 401 -16.50 -18.17 2.76
N LEU A 402 -17.56 -17.67 3.40
CA LEU A 402 -17.92 -18.10 4.75
C LEU A 402 -18.27 -19.59 4.82
N LYS A 403 -18.98 -20.11 3.81
CA LYS A 403 -19.27 -21.55 3.70
C LYS A 403 -18.01 -22.42 3.63
N ARG A 404 -16.87 -21.87 3.20
CA ARG A 404 -15.57 -22.55 3.18
C ARG A 404 -14.78 -22.41 4.47
N CYS A 405 -15.23 -21.56 5.40
CA CYS A 405 -14.62 -21.49 6.72
C CYS A 405 -14.90 -22.80 7.47
N ALA A 406 -13.92 -23.29 8.21
CA ALA A 406 -14.00 -24.47 9.06
C ALA A 406 -14.73 -24.14 10.36
N CYS A 407 -14.38 -23.01 10.98
CA CYS A 407 -14.87 -22.62 12.28
C CYS A 407 -16.36 -22.27 12.22
N GLU A 408 -17.20 -22.97 12.98
CA GLU A 408 -18.67 -22.85 12.88
C GLU A 408 -19.16 -21.41 13.16
N ARG A 409 -18.60 -20.73 14.16
CA ARG A 409 -18.91 -19.31 14.46
C ARG A 409 -18.50 -18.35 13.35
N LYS A 410 -17.53 -18.72 12.50
CA LYS A 410 -17.07 -17.91 11.36
C LYS A 410 -17.89 -18.20 10.09
N ARG A 411 -18.26 -19.48 9.90
CA ARG A 411 -19.14 -19.94 8.82
C ARG A 411 -20.55 -19.38 8.96
N ASN A 412 -21.09 -19.40 10.18
CA ASN A 412 -22.46 -19.02 10.52
C ASN A 412 -22.47 -17.87 11.55
N PRO A 413 -22.24 -16.62 11.10
CA PRO A 413 -22.13 -15.48 12.01
C PRO A 413 -23.43 -15.20 12.75
N ARG A 414 -23.33 -14.97 14.06
CA ARG A 414 -24.47 -14.60 14.93
C ARG A 414 -24.79 -13.10 14.82
N SER A 415 -26.03 -12.73 15.14
CA SER A 415 -26.44 -11.33 15.22
C SER A 415 -25.89 -10.67 16.50
N ILE A 416 -25.31 -9.47 16.37
CA ILE A 416 -24.74 -8.73 17.50
C ILE A 416 -25.81 -8.39 18.56
N ASN A 417 -27.08 -8.27 18.16
CA ASN A 417 -28.19 -7.98 19.07
C ASN A 417 -28.57 -9.16 19.99
N GLN A 418 -28.18 -10.38 19.65
CA GLN A 418 -28.38 -11.54 20.53
C GLN A 418 -27.27 -11.65 21.59
N SER A 419 -26.10 -11.07 21.36
CA SER A 419 -24.97 -11.09 22.30
C SER A 419 -25.15 -10.15 23.50
N ARG A 420 -25.95 -9.08 23.34
CA ARG A 420 -26.18 -8.03 24.36
C ARG A 420 -27.15 -8.41 25.50
N LYS A 421 -27.56 -9.68 25.63
CA LYS A 421 -28.35 -10.17 26.77
C LYS A 421 -27.49 -10.68 27.95
N ARG A 422 -26.24 -10.23 28.07
CA ARG A 422 -25.46 -10.29 29.32
C ARG A 422 -25.37 -8.88 29.91
N GLY A 423 -25.44 -8.80 31.24
CA GLY A 423 -25.98 -7.67 32.01
C GLY A 423 -25.26 -6.31 31.87
N PRO A 424 -25.88 -5.24 32.40
CA PRO A 424 -25.43 -3.87 32.21
C PRO A 424 -24.34 -3.54 33.24
N ASP A 425 -23.09 -3.94 32.97
CA ASP A 425 -21.90 -3.41 33.69
C ASP A 425 -20.59 -3.68 32.94
N SER A 426 -20.57 -3.52 31.61
CA SER A 426 -19.31 -3.57 30.83
C SER A 426 -19.35 -2.64 29.62
N ASP A 427 -19.34 -1.33 29.88
CA ASP A 427 -18.89 -0.35 28.90
C ASP A 427 -17.47 0.11 29.29
N GLU A 428 -16.45 -0.66 28.92
CA GLU A 428 -15.08 -0.17 28.68
C GLU A 428 -14.22 -1.26 28.00
N LEU A 429 -13.85 -1.01 26.73
CA LEU A 429 -12.75 -1.64 25.97
C LEU A 429 -12.70 -3.18 25.94
N GLU A 430 -13.23 -3.79 24.87
CA GLU A 430 -12.91 -5.17 24.48
C GLU A 430 -11.43 -5.30 24.08
N ILE A 431 -10.57 -5.51 25.08
CA ILE A 431 -9.44 -6.44 25.01
C ILE A 431 -10.03 -7.76 25.51
N GLU A 432 -10.11 -8.78 24.65
CA GLU A 432 -10.37 -10.15 25.08
C GLU A 432 -9.14 -10.62 25.88
N ASP A 433 -9.13 -10.33 27.19
CA ASP A 433 -8.31 -11.04 28.17
C ASP A 433 -9.16 -12.22 28.69
N ASP A 434 -8.59 -13.41 28.61
CA ASP A 434 -9.14 -14.68 29.08
C ASP A 434 -9.52 -14.61 30.58
N GLU A 435 -10.82 -14.63 30.88
CA GLU A 435 -11.34 -14.89 32.24
C GLU A 435 -11.73 -16.37 32.36
N ASP A 436 -10.75 -17.22 32.69
CA ASP A 436 -10.99 -18.59 33.20
C ASP A 436 -9.92 -18.92 34.27
N GLU A 437 -9.89 -18.15 35.36
CA GLU A 437 -9.02 -18.42 36.54
C GLU A 437 -9.76 -18.22 37.88
N GLU A 438 -11.08 -18.39 37.91
CA GLU A 438 -11.87 -18.31 39.16
C GLU A 438 -12.70 -19.56 39.50
N ASP A 439 -12.47 -20.71 38.84
CA ASP A 439 -13.20 -21.96 39.16
C ASP A 439 -12.32 -23.09 39.74
N LEU A 440 -11.04 -22.81 40.04
CA LEU A 440 -10.09 -23.78 40.61
C LEU A 440 -9.78 -23.61 42.12
N ARG A 441 -10.47 -22.69 42.81
CA ARG A 441 -10.26 -22.47 44.27
C ARG A 441 -11.36 -23.02 45.19
N LYS A 442 -12.30 -23.82 44.70
CA LYS A 442 -13.39 -24.39 45.54
C LYS A 442 -13.45 -25.91 45.65
N ARG A 443 -12.42 -26.66 45.26
CA ARG A 443 -12.39 -28.12 45.51
C ARG A 443 -11.03 -28.63 45.98
N VAL A 444 -10.59 -28.18 47.15
CA VAL A 444 -9.70 -28.97 48.02
C VAL A 444 -10.01 -28.62 49.48
N THR A 445 -10.99 -29.32 50.06
CA THR A 445 -11.07 -29.62 51.52
C THR A 445 -12.09 -30.74 51.72
N ALA A 446 -11.75 -31.70 52.58
CA ALA A 446 -12.48 -32.93 52.98
C ALA A 446 -12.30 -34.09 51.98
N ASP A 447 -11.34 -35.01 52.13
CA ASP A 447 -10.95 -35.85 53.28
C ASP A 447 -11.96 -36.99 53.56
N ASP A 448 -11.45 -38.20 53.32
CA ASP A 448 -11.75 -39.53 53.84
C ASP A 448 -13.20 -40.01 54.06
N THR A 449 -13.60 -41.05 53.32
CA THR A 449 -14.10 -42.31 53.91
C THR A 449 -14.14 -43.47 52.90
N GLU A 450 -13.72 -44.64 53.39
CA GLU A 450 -13.88 -46.01 52.85
C GLU A 450 -15.34 -46.26 52.38
N VAL A 451 -15.71 -47.21 51.50
CA VAL A 451 -15.69 -48.68 51.67
C VAL A 451 -15.97 -49.41 50.33
N ASP A 452 -15.36 -50.60 50.22
CA ASP A 452 -15.67 -51.86 49.51
C ASP A 452 -16.73 -52.02 48.37
N VAL A 453 -16.24 -52.69 47.31
CA VAL A 453 -16.67 -54.00 46.74
C VAL A 453 -18.17 -54.26 46.52
N LEU A 454 -18.58 -54.44 45.25
CA LEU A 454 -19.18 -55.65 44.65
C LEU A 454 -19.83 -55.34 43.29
N SER A 455 -19.46 -56.12 42.28
CA SER A 455 -20.30 -56.51 41.13
C SER A 455 -20.96 -57.87 41.44
N PRO A 456 -21.86 -58.51 40.64
CA PRO A 456 -22.47 -58.20 39.33
C PRO A 456 -24.00 -58.56 39.27
N GLU A 457 -24.54 -58.82 38.05
CA GLU A 457 -25.79 -59.55 37.66
C GLU A 457 -27.01 -58.67 37.27
N GLU A 458 -27.42 -58.65 36.00
CA GLU A 458 -28.31 -59.55 35.20
C GLU A 458 -29.81 -59.22 35.28
N SER A 459 -30.46 -59.18 34.10
CA SER A 459 -31.89 -59.34 33.71
C SER A 459 -32.30 -58.27 32.68
N ALA A 460 -32.62 -58.59 31.42
CA ALA A 460 -33.66 -59.46 30.83
C ALA A 460 -35.05 -58.78 30.76
N ASP A 461 -35.56 -58.69 29.52
CA ASP A 461 -36.96 -58.57 29.08
C ASP A 461 -37.70 -57.24 29.43
N SER A 462 -38.62 -56.67 28.64
CA SER A 462 -39.38 -57.08 27.45
C SER A 462 -40.04 -55.83 26.80
N ASP A 463 -40.65 -56.05 25.63
CA ASP A 463 -41.81 -55.35 25.05
C ASP A 463 -41.58 -54.29 23.96
N ASP A 464 -41.49 -54.83 22.75
CA ASP A 464 -42.02 -54.30 21.50
C ASP A 464 -43.53 -54.01 21.59
N GLU A 465 -43.97 -52.84 21.09
CA GLU A 465 -45.20 -52.71 20.29
C GLU A 465 -45.23 -51.37 19.51
N LEU A 466 -44.99 -51.49 18.19
CA LEU A 466 -45.65 -50.85 17.03
C LEU A 466 -46.16 -49.39 17.11
N LEU A 467 -45.71 -48.54 16.18
CA LEU A 467 -46.51 -48.07 15.03
C LEU A 467 -45.76 -47.08 14.09
N ASP A 468 -45.97 -47.34 12.80
CA ASP A 468 -46.05 -46.44 11.64
C ASP A 468 -44.80 -45.89 10.92
N ASP A 469 -44.46 -46.67 9.88
CA ASP A 469 -43.92 -46.32 8.57
C ASP A 469 -44.14 -44.87 8.10
N LEU A 470 -43.05 -44.11 7.99
CA LEU A 470 -42.88 -43.08 6.97
C LEU A 470 -41.43 -43.10 6.47
N GLU A 471 -41.20 -43.88 5.43
CA GLU A 471 -40.01 -43.80 4.59
C GLU A 471 -39.92 -42.41 3.96
N ALA A 472 -39.11 -41.53 4.55
CA ALA A 472 -38.65 -40.32 3.89
C ALA A 472 -37.38 -40.67 3.10
N GLU A 473 -37.55 -40.91 1.79
CA GLU A 473 -36.42 -41.01 0.87
C GLU A 473 -35.47 -39.82 1.03
N PRO A 474 -34.14 -40.04 1.03
CA PRO A 474 -33.19 -38.95 0.99
C PRO A 474 -33.31 -38.27 -0.38
N GLN A 475 -33.95 -37.09 -0.39
CA GLN A 475 -33.90 -36.21 -1.54
C GLN A 475 -32.44 -35.88 -1.82
N HIS A 476 -31.86 -36.60 -2.78
CA HIS A 476 -30.71 -36.16 -3.53
C HIS A 476 -31.07 -34.78 -4.09
N GLU A 477 -30.65 -33.71 -3.40
CA GLU A 477 -30.56 -32.39 -4.00
C GLU A 477 -29.57 -32.49 -5.14
N VAL A 478 -30.10 -32.80 -6.33
CA VAL A 478 -29.42 -32.59 -7.59
C VAL A 478 -28.94 -31.16 -7.57
N MET A 479 -27.62 -30.98 -7.47
CA MET A 479 -26.95 -29.70 -7.64
C MET A 479 -27.39 -29.12 -8.99
N VAL A 480 -28.40 -28.26 -8.94
CA VAL A 480 -28.77 -27.42 -10.07
C VAL A 480 -27.55 -26.54 -10.32
N PRO A 481 -26.97 -26.53 -11.54
CA PRO A 481 -25.89 -25.61 -11.85
C PRO A 481 -26.45 -24.21 -11.63
N ILE A 482 -25.94 -23.50 -10.63
CA ILE A 482 -26.25 -22.10 -10.42
C ILE A 482 -25.79 -21.39 -11.68
N ARG A 483 -26.73 -21.13 -12.60
CA ARG A 483 -26.51 -20.24 -13.72
C ARG A 483 -26.16 -18.89 -13.10
N ARG A 484 -24.87 -18.58 -13.05
CA ARG A 484 -24.32 -17.26 -12.76
C ARG A 484 -25.01 -16.31 -13.74
N SER A 485 -26.11 -15.67 -13.32
CA SER A 485 -26.63 -14.55 -14.09
C SER A 485 -25.49 -13.54 -14.16
N ASN A 486 -25.18 -13.03 -15.36
CA ASN A 486 -24.14 -12.03 -15.65
C ASN A 486 -24.40 -10.67 -14.96
N ARG A 487 -24.80 -10.67 -13.68
CA ARG A 487 -24.85 -9.50 -12.82
C ARG A 487 -23.41 -9.19 -12.45
N LEU A 488 -22.84 -8.27 -13.21
CA LEU A 488 -21.58 -7.60 -12.97
C LEU A 488 -21.38 -7.34 -11.45
N ASN A 489 -20.27 -7.80 -10.89
CA ASN A 489 -19.93 -7.71 -9.47
C ASN A 489 -19.51 -6.27 -9.10
N LEU A 490 -20.43 -5.44 -8.62
CA LEU A 490 -20.21 -3.99 -8.50
C LEU A 490 -20.13 -3.50 -7.03
N SER A 491 -19.01 -2.87 -6.69
CA SER A 491 -18.80 -2.11 -5.44
C SER A 491 -19.09 -0.62 -5.67
N LEU A 492 -19.78 0.01 -4.71
CA LEU A 492 -20.16 1.43 -4.79
C LEU A 492 -19.17 2.34 -4.04
N MET A 493 -18.62 3.31 -4.75
CA MET A 493 -17.57 4.18 -4.23
C MET A 493 -17.97 5.66 -4.25
N PRO A 494 -18.02 6.35 -3.09
CA PRO A 494 -18.13 7.80 -3.05
C PRO A 494 -16.83 8.43 -3.54
N PHE A 495 -16.93 9.51 -4.31
CA PHE A 495 -15.78 10.13 -4.95
C PHE A 495 -15.93 11.64 -5.10
N GLN A 496 -14.79 12.32 -5.14
CA GLN A 496 -14.66 13.73 -5.50
C GLN A 496 -13.84 13.89 -6.78
N VAL A 497 -14.07 15.01 -7.45
CA VAL A 497 -13.36 15.40 -8.67
C VAL A 497 -12.68 16.72 -8.39
N SER A 498 -11.42 16.85 -8.82
CA SER A 498 -10.61 18.06 -8.69
C SER A 498 -9.85 18.32 -9.97
N ASP A 499 -9.55 19.59 -10.26
CA ASP A 499 -8.72 19.97 -11.40
C ASP A 499 -7.29 19.39 -11.26
N HIS A 500 -6.75 18.86 -12.35
CA HIS A 500 -5.40 18.32 -12.44
C HIS A 500 -4.56 19.01 -13.54
N GLY A 501 -5.07 20.11 -14.10
CA GLY A 501 -4.39 20.88 -15.13
C GLY A 501 -4.65 20.35 -16.54
N SER A 502 -3.63 20.34 -17.38
CA SER A 502 -3.75 19.83 -18.76
C SER A 502 -2.55 19.01 -19.14
N GLY A 503 -2.76 18.00 -19.96
CA GLY A 503 -1.74 17.02 -20.30
C GLY A 503 -2.05 16.26 -21.58
N GLU A 504 -1.09 15.44 -21.96
CA GLU A 504 -1.26 14.47 -23.04
C GLU A 504 -2.25 13.39 -22.62
N ILE A 505 -3.17 13.06 -23.51
CA ILE A 505 -4.26 12.11 -23.32
C ILE A 505 -4.11 11.02 -24.37
N ILE A 506 -4.31 9.77 -23.96
CA ILE A 506 -4.28 8.60 -24.82
C ILE A 506 -5.69 7.98 -24.83
N GLU A 507 -6.19 7.71 -26.03
CA GLU A 507 -7.45 7.04 -26.30
C GLU A 507 -7.20 5.75 -27.07
N LEU A 508 -7.88 4.68 -26.68
CA LEU A 508 -7.82 3.37 -27.33
C LEU A 508 -9.10 3.17 -28.12
N VAL A 509 -9.01 2.76 -29.37
CA VAL A 509 -10.16 2.37 -30.19
C VAL A 509 -10.22 0.86 -30.27
N LEU A 510 -11.37 0.28 -29.94
CA LEU A 510 -11.54 -1.16 -29.82
C LEU A 510 -12.46 -1.70 -30.92
N ASP A 511 -12.26 -2.97 -31.27
CA ASP A 511 -13.03 -3.74 -32.27
C ASP A 511 -14.37 -4.30 -31.75
N SER A 512 -14.96 -3.74 -30.70
CA SER A 512 -16.15 -4.31 -30.09
C SER A 512 -17.46 -3.78 -30.71
N GLU A 513 -18.38 -4.67 -31.06
CA GLU A 513 -19.74 -4.31 -31.49
C GLU A 513 -20.65 -3.83 -30.33
N SER A 514 -20.24 -4.07 -29.08
CA SER A 514 -20.93 -3.68 -27.86
C SER A 514 -20.20 -2.55 -27.13
N ASN A 515 -20.90 -1.87 -26.20
CA ASN A 515 -20.39 -0.80 -25.32
C ASN A 515 -19.16 -1.25 -24.51
N ALA A 516 -17.99 -1.36 -25.14
CA ALA A 516 -16.79 -1.82 -24.46
C ALA A 516 -16.56 -0.94 -23.25
N SER A 517 -16.25 -1.62 -22.16
CA SER A 517 -15.97 -0.99 -20.88
C SER A 517 -14.66 -1.58 -20.39
N LEU A 518 -13.64 -0.73 -20.29
CA LEU A 518 -12.29 -1.16 -19.95
C LEU A 518 -12.09 -1.21 -18.44
N VAL A 519 -11.34 -2.22 -18.01
CA VAL A 519 -10.92 -2.39 -16.62
C VAL A 519 -9.47 -1.90 -16.46
N THR A 520 -9.27 -0.93 -15.57
CA THR A 520 -7.93 -0.50 -15.17
C THR A 520 -7.36 -1.39 -14.06
N ASP A 521 -6.06 -1.28 -13.79
CA ASP A 521 -5.40 -1.99 -12.69
C ASP A 521 -6.01 -1.67 -11.31
N SER A 522 -6.74 -0.56 -11.21
CA SER A 522 -7.51 -0.14 -10.03
C SER A 522 -8.97 -0.66 -10.01
N HIS A 523 -9.34 -1.49 -10.98
CA HIS A 523 -10.66 -2.09 -11.18
C HIS A 523 -11.79 -1.07 -11.46
N LEU A 524 -11.46 0.07 -12.04
CA LEU A 524 -12.47 1.03 -12.49
C LEU A 524 -13.00 0.65 -13.86
N ILE A 525 -14.27 1.02 -14.08
CA ILE A 525 -14.97 0.85 -15.34
C ILE A 525 -15.01 2.18 -16.10
N PHE A 526 -14.44 2.20 -17.29
CA PHE A 526 -14.61 3.28 -18.26
C PHE A 526 -15.39 2.77 -19.45
N GLY A 527 -16.56 3.33 -19.73
CA GLY A 527 -17.41 2.89 -20.84
C GLY A 527 -17.86 4.05 -21.72
N GLY A 528 -18.28 3.70 -22.93
CA GLY A 528 -18.95 4.60 -23.87
C GLY A 528 -18.02 5.28 -24.87
N GLU A 529 -18.55 5.56 -26.05
CA GLU A 529 -17.86 6.31 -27.10
C GLU A 529 -17.45 7.70 -26.58
N THR A 530 -16.14 7.96 -26.53
CA THR A 530 -15.65 9.33 -26.59
C THR A 530 -15.94 9.81 -28.01
N LYS A 531 -16.90 10.74 -28.17
CA LYS A 531 -16.99 11.48 -29.43
C LYS A 531 -15.59 12.03 -29.70
N PRO A 532 -15.00 11.74 -30.88
CA PRO A 532 -13.68 12.25 -31.20
C PRO A 532 -13.77 13.75 -31.04
N GLN A 533 -13.16 14.28 -29.98
CA GLN A 533 -12.86 15.69 -30.01
C GLN A 533 -12.01 15.83 -31.26
N VAL A 534 -12.38 16.76 -32.13
CA VAL A 534 -11.41 17.32 -33.05
C VAL A 534 -10.29 17.76 -32.13
N LEU A 535 -9.26 16.93 -32.02
CA LEU A 535 -8.00 17.21 -31.37
C LEU A 535 -7.43 18.32 -32.20
N THR A 536 -7.96 19.52 -31.95
CA THR A 536 -7.40 20.75 -32.41
C THR A 536 -6.13 20.82 -31.61
N ILE A 537 -5.07 20.23 -32.16
CA ILE A 537 -3.71 20.72 -31.99
C ILE A 537 -3.90 22.23 -32.08
N PRO A 538 -3.78 22.99 -30.99
CA PRO A 538 -4.14 24.39 -31.04
C PRO A 538 -3.27 25.02 -32.10
N ASN A 539 -3.85 25.38 -33.24
CA ASN A 539 -3.17 26.15 -34.28
C ASN A 539 -2.66 27.48 -33.71
N ASN A 540 -3.07 27.84 -32.49
CA ASN A 540 -2.46 28.84 -31.64
C ASN A 540 -1.12 28.37 -31.05
N THR A 541 -0.09 28.34 -31.88
CA THR A 541 1.08 29.25 -31.76
C THR A 541 2.19 28.81 -32.72
N ARG A 542 1.91 28.81 -34.04
CA ARG A 542 2.99 28.86 -35.04
C ARG A 542 3.68 30.23 -35.04
N LYS A 543 3.83 30.94 -33.92
CA LYS A 543 4.53 32.22 -33.82
C LYS A 543 5.34 32.27 -32.53
N CYS A 544 6.62 32.61 -32.65
CA CYS A 544 7.51 32.80 -31.51
C CYS A 544 7.05 33.95 -30.63
N ALA A 545 6.87 33.71 -29.34
CA ALA A 545 6.45 34.71 -28.37
C ALA A 545 7.40 35.91 -28.30
N SER A 546 8.67 35.73 -28.68
CA SER A 546 9.70 36.77 -28.63
C SER A 546 9.89 37.50 -29.97
N CYS A 547 10.08 36.77 -31.08
CA CYS A 547 10.40 37.35 -32.39
C CYS A 547 9.26 37.28 -33.41
N ASN A 548 8.11 36.72 -33.04
CA ASN A 548 6.97 36.45 -33.91
C ASN A 548 7.25 35.54 -35.13
N SER A 549 8.47 34.96 -35.27
CA SER A 549 8.79 34.02 -36.35
C SER A 549 7.80 32.87 -36.39
N THR A 550 7.33 32.54 -37.59
CA THR A 550 6.50 31.36 -37.86
C THR A 550 7.31 30.12 -38.22
N GLU A 551 8.60 30.31 -38.48
CA GLU A 551 9.50 29.29 -38.98
C GLU A 551 10.56 28.96 -37.93
N THR A 552 10.68 27.68 -37.59
CA THR A 552 11.67 27.14 -36.66
C THR A 552 11.72 25.62 -36.80
N LEU A 553 12.90 25.02 -36.63
CA LEU A 553 13.04 23.57 -36.61
C LEU A 553 12.37 22.94 -35.37
N GLN A 554 12.34 23.68 -34.26
CA GLN A 554 11.79 23.22 -32.99
C GLN A 554 11.17 24.36 -32.18
N TRP A 555 10.08 24.05 -31.46
CA TRP A 555 9.39 24.95 -30.56
C TRP A 555 9.69 24.61 -29.10
N TYR A 556 9.98 25.61 -28.28
CA TYR A 556 10.32 25.44 -26.87
C TYR A 556 9.31 26.15 -25.97
N LYS A 557 8.99 25.57 -24.82
CA LYS A 557 8.19 26.26 -23.78
C LYS A 557 9.00 27.41 -23.18
N MET A 558 8.32 28.49 -22.77
CA MET A 558 8.97 29.59 -22.06
C MET A 558 9.36 29.14 -20.65
N SER A 559 10.65 29.20 -20.32
CA SER A 559 11.17 28.71 -19.03
C SER A 559 10.62 29.48 -17.81
N TRP A 560 10.27 30.76 -17.98
CA TRP A 560 9.76 31.63 -16.91
C TRP A 560 8.24 31.63 -16.77
N ASN A 561 7.50 31.00 -17.69
CA ASN A 561 6.04 30.92 -17.63
C ASN A 561 5.56 29.62 -18.30
N THR A 562 5.74 28.52 -17.58
CA THR A 562 5.45 27.15 -18.05
C THR A 562 3.96 26.88 -18.26
N LYS A 563 3.08 27.68 -17.65
CA LYS A 563 1.63 27.63 -17.80
C LYS A 563 1.12 28.33 -19.07
N SER A 564 1.93 29.21 -19.67
CA SER A 564 1.53 29.91 -20.89
C SER A 564 1.53 28.95 -22.10
N PRO A 565 0.51 29.00 -22.97
CA PRO A 565 0.51 28.23 -24.21
C PRO A 565 1.55 28.74 -25.23
N LYS A 566 2.08 29.96 -25.03
CA LYS A 566 3.07 30.57 -25.93
C LYS A 566 4.37 29.76 -25.98
N ARG A 567 5.05 29.80 -27.14
CA ARG A 567 6.30 29.07 -27.42
C ARG A 567 7.38 30.01 -27.94
N LEU A 568 8.65 29.66 -27.74
CA LEU A 568 9.79 30.30 -28.37
C LEU A 568 10.26 29.45 -29.55
N CYS A 569 10.69 30.10 -30.64
CA CYS A 569 11.47 29.42 -31.67
C CYS A 569 12.84 29.01 -31.10
N GLN A 570 13.53 28.09 -31.78
CA GLN A 570 14.83 27.58 -31.39
C GLN A 570 15.86 28.69 -31.19
N CYS A 571 15.88 29.70 -32.06
CA CYS A 571 16.81 30.82 -31.96
C CYS A 571 16.55 31.67 -30.69
N CYS A 572 15.29 32.00 -30.39
CA CYS A 572 14.94 32.76 -29.19
C CYS A 572 15.13 31.95 -27.90
N TYR A 573 14.88 30.64 -27.94
CA TYR A 573 15.15 29.78 -26.79
C TYR A 573 16.64 29.71 -26.47
N LYS A 574 17.49 29.45 -27.47
CA LYS A 574 18.96 29.46 -27.28
C LYS A 574 19.47 30.83 -26.84
N ALA A 575 18.91 31.92 -27.38
CA ALA A 575 19.25 33.27 -26.93
C ALA A 575 18.93 33.47 -25.45
N TYR A 576 17.76 33.02 -25.00
CA TYR A 576 17.36 33.07 -23.59
C TYR A 576 18.22 32.14 -22.73
N GLU A 577 18.55 30.96 -23.21
CA GLU A 577 19.36 30.00 -22.46
C GLU A 577 20.75 30.56 -22.14
N HIS A 578 21.35 31.25 -23.11
CA HIS A 578 22.64 31.92 -22.94
C HIS A 578 22.56 33.23 -22.15
N SER A 579 21.57 34.08 -22.42
CA SER A 579 21.51 35.39 -21.76
C SER A 579 20.85 35.32 -20.39
N LYS A 580 19.83 34.47 -20.22
CA LYS A 580 18.85 34.53 -19.12
C LYS A 580 18.12 35.87 -19.01
N HIS A 581 18.09 36.66 -20.09
CA HIS A 581 17.47 37.99 -20.11
C HIS A 581 16.20 38.01 -20.96
N ARG A 582 15.16 38.64 -20.42
CA ARG A 582 13.85 38.81 -21.08
C ARG A 582 13.17 40.10 -20.66
N CYS A 583 12.13 40.48 -21.38
CA CYS A 583 11.23 41.55 -20.98
C CYS A 583 10.43 41.17 -19.73
N SER A 584 10.29 42.10 -18.78
CA SER A 584 9.46 41.94 -17.57
C SER A 584 7.96 41.95 -17.85
N ASN A 585 7.54 42.36 -19.04
CA ASN A 585 6.14 42.38 -19.45
C ASN A 585 5.75 41.05 -20.10
N ASP A 586 4.90 40.29 -19.41
CA ASP A 586 4.40 38.97 -19.84
C ASP A 586 3.54 39.01 -21.11
N ARG A 587 3.13 40.20 -21.58
CA ARG A 587 2.52 40.35 -22.91
C ARG A 587 3.57 40.37 -24.01
N CYS A 588 4.72 41.00 -23.74
CA CYS A 588 5.80 41.19 -24.72
C CYS A 588 6.66 39.94 -24.92
N ASN A 589 7.09 39.26 -23.85
CA ASN A 589 7.93 38.04 -23.90
C ASN A 589 9.20 38.11 -24.77
N ARG A 590 9.68 39.31 -25.11
CA ARG A 590 10.90 39.47 -25.91
C ARG A 590 12.12 39.02 -25.12
N VAL A 591 12.94 38.18 -25.74
CA VAL A 591 14.22 37.67 -25.25
C VAL A 591 15.34 38.48 -25.89
N PHE A 592 16.41 38.71 -25.13
CA PHE A 592 17.57 39.47 -25.58
C PHE A 592 18.80 38.56 -25.65
N LYS A 593 19.60 38.69 -26.71
CA LYS A 593 20.93 38.06 -26.80
C LYS A 593 21.93 38.83 -25.93
N PRO A 594 23.05 38.21 -25.51
CA PRO A 594 24.11 38.93 -24.79
C PRO A 594 24.63 40.17 -25.54
N SER A 595 24.71 40.09 -26.87
CA SER A 595 25.07 41.22 -27.74
C SER A 595 24.11 42.40 -27.63
N ASP A 596 22.81 42.14 -27.48
CA ASP A 596 21.75 43.16 -27.41
C ASP A 596 21.78 43.92 -26.07
N ILE A 597 22.46 43.36 -25.08
CA ILE A 597 22.65 43.96 -23.75
C ILE A 597 23.96 44.75 -23.73
N ASN A 598 25.03 44.16 -24.28
CA ASN A 598 26.35 44.79 -24.32
C ASN A 598 26.40 46.04 -25.21
N THR A 599 25.57 46.14 -26.25
CA THR A 599 25.47 47.37 -27.06
C THR A 599 24.66 48.48 -26.40
N LYS A 600 23.96 48.21 -25.29
CA LYS A 600 23.13 49.20 -24.59
C LYS A 600 23.90 50.04 -23.57
N ASP A 601 25.11 50.43 -23.95
CA ASP A 601 25.89 51.42 -23.23
C ASP A 601 25.24 52.81 -23.38
N ARG A 602 24.99 53.48 -22.24
CA ARG A 602 24.80 54.95 -22.03
C ARG A 602 23.46 55.54 -21.57
N ARG A 603 22.37 54.83 -21.31
CA ARG A 603 21.26 55.44 -20.54
C ARG A 603 20.60 54.46 -19.55
N GLU A 604 21.21 54.37 -18.37
CA GLU A 604 20.57 53.81 -17.19
C GLU A 604 19.30 54.60 -16.86
N GLN A 605 18.15 53.94 -16.81
CA GLN A 605 16.94 54.52 -16.24
C GLN A 605 16.52 53.67 -15.04
N LYS A 606 16.51 54.28 -13.85
CA LYS A 606 15.93 53.67 -12.65
C LYS A 606 14.42 53.62 -12.83
N LYS A 607 13.84 52.43 -13.03
CA LYS A 607 12.38 52.21 -13.08
C LYS A 607 11.93 51.30 -11.94
N ARG A 608 10.77 51.63 -11.37
CA ARG A 608 10.14 50.90 -10.27
C ARG A 608 9.41 49.67 -10.83
N LEU A 609 9.71 48.47 -10.32
CA LEU A 609 8.97 47.26 -10.70
C LEU A 609 7.55 47.26 -10.08
N PRO A 610 6.54 46.62 -10.71
CA PRO A 610 5.15 46.58 -10.24
C PRO A 610 4.93 45.89 -8.89
N PHE A 611 5.93 45.17 -8.35
CA PHE A 611 5.81 44.36 -7.14
C PHE A 611 6.77 44.77 -6.01
N GLY A 612 7.16 46.05 -5.96
CA GLY A 612 7.72 46.74 -4.80
C GLY A 612 8.70 45.96 -3.89
N LYS A 613 10.00 46.18 -4.07
CA LYS A 613 10.92 46.64 -2.99
C LYS A 613 12.36 46.92 -3.38
N GLU A 614 12.81 46.73 -4.63
CA GLU A 614 14.16 47.17 -5.05
C GLU A 614 14.18 47.87 -6.41
N PHE A 615 15.04 48.90 -6.51
CA PHE A 615 15.41 49.52 -7.78
C PHE A 615 16.42 48.62 -8.47
N VAL A 616 16.01 47.94 -9.54
CA VAL A 616 16.96 47.24 -10.41
C VAL A 616 17.32 48.19 -11.55
N VAL A 617 18.61 48.46 -11.73
CA VAL A 617 19.11 49.11 -12.96
C VAL A 617 18.79 48.17 -14.10
N ALA A 618 17.80 48.52 -14.92
CA ALA A 618 17.31 47.65 -15.98
C ALA A 618 17.18 48.43 -17.28
N HIS A 619 17.79 47.90 -18.34
CA HIS A 619 17.63 48.44 -19.69
C HIS A 619 16.16 48.35 -20.13
N SER A 620 15.69 49.29 -20.94
CA SER A 620 14.33 49.23 -21.49
C SER A 620 14.24 48.29 -22.69
N CYS A 621 13.19 47.49 -22.73
CA CYS A 621 12.81 46.63 -23.84
C CYS A 621 12.35 47.49 -25.03
N GLU A 622 13.00 47.35 -26.19
CA GLU A 622 12.63 48.07 -27.42
C GLU A 622 11.21 47.74 -27.92
N GLY A 623 10.67 46.58 -27.55
CA GLY A 623 9.34 46.16 -28.00
C GLY A 623 8.18 46.82 -27.25
N CYS A 624 8.35 47.14 -25.96
CA CYS A 624 7.22 47.63 -25.13
C CYS A 624 7.62 48.63 -24.04
N GLY A 625 8.88 49.07 -23.99
CA GLY A 625 9.38 50.04 -23.00
C GLY A 625 9.49 49.54 -21.55
N SER A 626 9.11 48.30 -21.29
CA SER A 626 9.22 47.65 -19.97
C SER A 626 10.67 47.25 -19.66
N ALA A 627 10.98 46.95 -18.39
CA ALA A 627 12.33 46.59 -17.97
C ALA A 627 12.79 45.24 -18.53
N ILE A 628 14.08 45.09 -18.81
CA ILE A 628 14.71 43.80 -19.07
C ILE A 628 15.15 43.20 -17.73
N VAL A 629 14.76 41.96 -17.46
CA VAL A 629 15.08 41.22 -16.22
C VAL A 629 16.00 40.04 -16.52
N SER A 630 16.91 39.74 -15.59
CA SER A 630 17.78 38.56 -15.61
C SER A 630 17.22 37.49 -14.66
N ASP A 631 16.90 36.32 -15.20
CA ASP A 631 16.39 35.19 -14.40
C ASP A 631 17.53 34.36 -13.77
N ALA A 632 18.79 34.82 -13.84
CA ALA A 632 19.99 34.07 -13.37
C ALA A 632 20.16 34.00 -11.83
N GLY A 633 19.16 34.40 -11.05
CA GLY A 633 19.17 34.36 -9.59
C GLY A 633 18.78 33.00 -9.02
N GLY A 634 19.71 32.05 -8.95
CA GLY A 634 19.53 30.80 -8.20
C GLY A 634 20.39 29.65 -8.70
N LYS A 635 21.45 29.31 -7.95
CA LYS A 635 22.25 28.10 -8.17
C LYS A 635 21.37 26.85 -8.10
N ILE A 636 21.15 26.17 -9.23
CA ILE A 636 20.73 24.77 -9.28
C ILE A 636 21.59 24.05 -10.33
N SER A 637 22.17 22.92 -9.90
CA SER A 637 22.89 21.93 -10.67
C SER A 637 22.13 21.49 -11.93
N PRO A 638 22.82 21.12 -13.03
CA PRO A 638 22.14 20.68 -14.24
C PRO A 638 21.44 19.32 -14.05
N PRO A 639 20.21 19.12 -14.56
CA PRO A 639 19.58 17.80 -14.64
C PRO A 639 20.09 17.00 -15.86
N ALA A 640 19.91 15.69 -15.73
CA ALA A 640 20.37 14.55 -16.53
C ALA A 640 20.45 14.70 -18.06
N LEU A 641 21.50 14.09 -18.63
CA LEU A 641 21.50 13.57 -20.00
C LEU A 641 21.08 12.08 -19.97
N SER A 642 20.30 11.70 -20.96
CA SER A 642 19.65 10.41 -21.16
C SER A 642 20.59 9.30 -21.64
N ALA A 643 20.12 8.06 -21.48
CA ALA A 643 20.70 6.81 -21.92
C ALA A 643 21.11 6.78 -23.40
N ASN A 644 22.42 6.78 -23.66
CA ASN A 644 23.11 6.08 -24.76
C ASN A 644 24.64 6.22 -24.61
N ASP A 645 25.19 5.86 -23.44
CA ASP A 645 26.64 5.83 -23.23
C ASP A 645 27.23 4.55 -23.83
N ALA A 646 27.51 4.59 -25.13
CA ALA A 646 28.55 3.76 -25.71
C ALA A 646 29.85 4.01 -24.92
N ARG A 647 30.53 2.94 -24.49
CA ARG A 647 31.82 3.01 -23.79
C ARG A 647 32.76 3.93 -24.58
N ARG A 648 33.03 5.12 -24.05
CA ARG A 648 33.92 6.08 -24.71
C ARG A 648 35.36 5.66 -24.40
N ARG A 649 36.13 5.30 -25.43
CA ARG A 649 37.59 5.20 -25.32
C ARG A 649 38.16 6.60 -25.18
N ASP A 650 38.86 6.83 -24.08
CA ASP A 650 39.63 8.04 -23.84
C ASP A 650 40.87 7.66 -23.01
N THR A 651 41.76 8.62 -22.78
CA THR A 651 42.99 8.39 -22.01
C THR A 651 42.79 8.83 -20.57
N CYS A 652 42.76 7.86 -19.65
CA CYS A 652 42.75 8.15 -18.22
C CYS A 652 44.10 8.69 -17.80
N TYR A 653 44.06 9.83 -17.11
CA TYR A 653 45.24 10.47 -16.54
C TYR A 653 46.07 9.55 -15.64
N CYS A 654 45.44 8.58 -14.99
CA CYS A 654 46.08 7.69 -14.01
C CYS A 654 46.46 6.31 -14.57
N CYS A 655 45.68 5.76 -15.51
CA CYS A 655 45.88 4.39 -16.02
C CYS A 655 46.08 4.31 -17.53
N GLY A 656 46.21 5.44 -18.23
CA GLY A 656 46.36 5.48 -19.67
C GLY A 656 45.07 5.17 -20.44
N PRO A 657 45.18 4.78 -21.72
CA PRO A 657 44.04 4.46 -22.58
C PRO A 657 43.15 3.38 -21.97
N THR A 658 41.87 3.68 -21.78
CA THR A 658 40.91 2.73 -21.21
C THR A 658 39.50 3.01 -21.71
N GLU A 659 38.64 2.00 -21.64
CA GLU A 659 37.20 2.19 -21.80
C GLU A 659 36.56 2.48 -20.44
N SER A 660 35.70 3.49 -20.38
CA SER A 660 34.97 3.80 -19.16
C SER A 660 33.55 4.26 -19.48
N THR A 661 32.61 3.84 -18.63
CA THR A 661 31.21 4.29 -18.68
C THR A 661 31.04 5.72 -18.21
N TYR A 662 32.02 6.28 -17.50
CA TYR A 662 31.95 7.66 -17.03
C TYR A 662 33.33 8.27 -16.84
N TRP A 663 33.52 9.46 -17.40
CA TRP A 663 34.75 10.25 -17.30
C TRP A 663 34.55 11.43 -16.35
N ARG A 664 35.49 11.65 -15.44
CA ARG A 664 35.47 12.79 -14.52
C ARG A 664 36.81 13.51 -14.51
N LYS A 665 36.85 14.72 -13.96
CA LYS A 665 38.08 15.48 -13.76
C LYS A 665 38.77 15.01 -12.47
N ALA A 666 40.09 14.81 -12.50
CA ALA A 666 40.85 14.43 -11.32
C ALA A 666 40.78 15.55 -10.25
N PRO A 667 40.64 15.22 -8.95
CA PRO A 667 40.51 16.23 -7.88
C PRO A 667 41.69 17.20 -7.79
N TRP A 668 42.91 16.68 -7.99
CA TRP A 668 44.18 17.43 -7.93
C TRP A 668 44.58 18.07 -9.26
N ASP A 669 43.98 17.66 -10.38
CA ASP A 669 44.13 18.34 -11.68
C ASP A 669 42.80 18.33 -12.43
N ARG A 670 42.04 19.41 -12.27
CA ARG A 670 40.70 19.56 -12.87
C ARG A 670 40.74 19.68 -14.40
N SER A 671 41.91 19.79 -15.01
CA SER A 671 42.05 19.79 -16.47
C SER A 671 42.08 18.37 -17.05
N LYS A 672 42.40 17.35 -16.24
CA LYS A 672 42.67 15.99 -16.71
C LYS A 672 41.51 15.04 -16.43
N PRO A 673 41.05 14.26 -17.43
CA PRO A 673 40.02 13.26 -17.23
C PRO A 673 40.59 11.95 -16.65
N TRP A 674 39.82 11.26 -15.81
CA TRP A 674 40.13 9.91 -15.31
C TRP A 674 38.92 8.97 -15.41
N CYS A 675 39.18 7.67 -15.44
CA CYS A 675 38.16 6.64 -15.60
C CYS A 675 37.46 6.30 -14.28
N SER A 676 36.28 5.67 -14.37
CA SER A 676 35.49 5.22 -13.22
C SER A 676 36.24 4.26 -12.28
N ARG A 677 37.13 3.39 -12.81
CA ARG A 677 37.94 2.47 -12.01
C ARG A 677 38.98 3.20 -11.15
N CYS A 678 39.70 4.16 -11.74
CA CYS A 678 40.66 5.01 -11.02
C CYS A 678 39.98 5.84 -9.94
N ARG A 679 38.80 6.40 -10.24
CA ARG A 679 37.97 7.07 -9.23
C ARG A 679 37.62 6.16 -8.07
N GLY A 680 37.14 4.94 -8.33
CA GLY A 680 36.77 4.00 -7.28
C GLY A 680 37.94 3.64 -6.36
N ARG A 681 39.14 3.48 -6.93
CA ARG A 681 40.37 3.30 -6.14
C ARG A 681 40.67 4.51 -5.27
N TYR A 682 40.58 5.72 -5.82
CA TYR A 682 40.87 6.94 -5.08
C TYR A 682 39.84 7.22 -3.99
N ASP A 683 38.57 6.94 -4.25
CA ASP A 683 37.52 7.13 -3.25
C ASP A 683 37.74 6.23 -2.02
N ASN A 684 38.37 5.07 -2.21
CA ASN A 684 38.74 4.18 -1.12
C ASN A 684 40.08 4.52 -0.47
N SER A 685 41.11 4.83 -1.25
CA SER A 685 42.48 5.01 -0.73
C SER A 685 42.82 6.44 -0.32
N LYS A 686 42.14 7.43 -0.93
CA LYS A 686 42.44 8.88 -0.84
C LYS A 686 43.92 9.19 -1.06
N THR A 687 44.60 8.35 -1.82
CA THR A 687 46.04 8.39 -2.03
C THR A 687 46.32 8.37 -3.52
N PHE A 688 47.27 9.18 -3.99
CA PHE A 688 47.72 9.18 -5.37
C PHE A 688 49.23 9.46 -5.44
N CYS A 689 49.88 8.95 -6.48
CA CYS A 689 51.31 9.23 -6.71
C CYS A 689 51.50 10.58 -7.41
N THR A 690 52.39 11.43 -6.87
CA THR A 690 52.74 12.71 -7.50
C THR A 690 53.57 12.56 -8.78
N GLY A 691 54.36 11.49 -8.88
CA GLY A 691 55.23 11.22 -10.04
C GLY A 691 54.52 10.50 -11.19
N CYS A 692 53.98 9.29 -10.96
CA CYS A 692 53.36 8.48 -12.02
C CYS A 692 51.83 8.56 -12.08
N HIS A 693 51.20 9.36 -11.19
CA HIS A 693 49.74 9.51 -11.08
C HIS A 693 48.95 8.21 -10.83
N ASN A 694 49.64 7.12 -10.47
CA ASN A 694 48.99 5.88 -10.07
C ASN A 694 48.17 6.08 -8.78
N ILE A 695 47.01 5.45 -8.73
CA ILE A 695 46.13 5.47 -7.57
C ILE A 695 46.19 4.09 -6.93
N PRO A 696 46.93 3.94 -5.81
CA PRO A 696 47.01 2.67 -5.12
C PRO A 696 45.64 2.28 -4.56
N ASP A 697 45.34 0.99 -4.56
CA ASP A 697 44.24 0.44 -3.78
C ASP A 697 44.61 0.35 -2.27
N MET A 698 43.66 -0.06 -1.44
CA MET A 698 43.89 -0.11 0.01
C MET A 698 44.92 -1.16 0.44
N LYS A 699 45.17 -2.20 -0.36
CA LYS A 699 46.22 -3.19 -0.07
C LYS A 699 47.58 -2.59 -0.37
N GLU A 700 47.72 -1.94 -1.52
CA GLU A 700 48.93 -1.21 -1.91
C GLU A 700 49.27 -0.09 -0.92
N VAL A 701 48.28 0.67 -0.42
CA VAL A 701 48.53 1.69 0.61
C VAL A 701 49.06 1.11 1.92
N ARG A 702 48.54 -0.03 2.38
CA ARG A 702 49.04 -0.69 3.60
C ARG A 702 50.48 -1.17 3.43
N GLU A 703 50.82 -1.64 2.23
CA GLU A 703 52.19 -2.04 1.90
C GLU A 703 53.13 -0.82 1.83
N MET A 704 52.67 0.29 1.27
CA MET A 704 53.40 1.57 1.29
C MET A 704 53.61 2.09 2.72
N GLU A 705 52.63 1.91 3.60
CA GLU A 705 52.72 2.27 5.02
C GLU A 705 53.68 1.32 5.78
N ALA A 706 53.68 0.03 5.46
CA ALA A 706 54.60 -0.94 6.07
C ALA A 706 56.06 -0.69 5.66
N ASN A 707 56.29 -0.25 4.42
CA ASN A 707 57.62 0.07 3.89
C ASN A 707 58.05 1.53 4.17
N ARG A 708 57.27 2.28 4.96
CA ARG A 708 57.53 3.68 5.25
C ARG A 708 58.61 3.80 6.33
N GLU A 709 59.72 4.44 6.00
CA GLU A 709 60.70 4.90 6.99
C GLU A 709 60.00 5.80 8.03
N PHE A 710 60.29 5.62 9.32
CA PHE A 710 59.61 6.33 10.39
C PHE A 710 59.66 7.85 10.17
N GLY A 711 58.49 8.46 9.92
CA GLY A 711 58.35 9.90 9.63
C GLY A 711 58.56 10.31 8.16
N GLY A 712 59.07 9.44 7.28
CA GLY A 712 59.29 9.74 5.86
C GLY A 712 57.99 9.86 5.04
N PRO A 713 58.01 10.33 3.77
CA PRO A 713 56.82 10.33 2.91
C PRO A 713 56.44 8.91 2.47
N LEU A 714 55.16 8.68 2.13
CA LEU A 714 54.75 7.43 1.50
C LEU A 714 55.39 7.34 0.11
N LYS A 715 56.12 6.25 -0.18
CA LYS A 715 56.74 6.02 -1.50
C LYS A 715 55.83 5.13 -2.35
N CYS A 716 55.51 5.55 -3.57
CA CYS A 716 54.66 4.79 -4.48
C CYS A 716 55.32 3.47 -4.89
N LEU A 717 54.61 2.34 -4.74
CA LEU A 717 55.12 1.01 -5.13
C LEU A 717 55.47 0.89 -6.62
N LYS A 718 54.88 1.74 -7.47
CA LYS A 718 55.08 1.66 -8.93
C LYS A 718 56.32 2.41 -9.42
N CYS A 719 56.65 3.56 -8.85
CA CYS A 719 57.71 4.44 -9.37
C CYS A 719 58.63 5.04 -8.30
N GLY A 720 58.44 4.70 -7.02
CA GLY A 720 59.25 5.21 -5.91
C GLY A 720 59.00 6.67 -5.52
N SER A 721 58.31 7.46 -6.35
CA SER A 721 57.98 8.86 -6.07
C SER A 721 57.04 9.01 -4.88
N VAL A 722 56.98 10.22 -4.31
CA VAL A 722 56.09 10.55 -3.19
C VAL A 722 54.62 10.31 -3.57
N ALA A 723 53.90 9.61 -2.71
CA ALA A 723 52.47 9.48 -2.78
C ALA A 723 51.82 10.40 -1.75
N GLU A 724 50.95 11.27 -2.24
CA GLU A 724 50.18 12.18 -1.41
C GLU A 724 48.87 11.53 -1.01
N ARG A 725 48.57 11.63 0.28
CA ARG A 725 47.27 11.27 0.83
C ARG A 725 46.51 12.56 1.09
N GLU A 726 45.38 12.73 0.42
CA GLU A 726 44.55 13.92 0.59
C GLU A 726 44.12 14.00 2.06
N ALA A 727 44.56 15.05 2.76
CA ALA A 727 44.09 15.36 4.10
C ALA A 727 42.59 15.67 3.98
N THR A 728 41.76 14.73 4.42
CA THR A 728 40.32 14.73 4.17
C THR A 728 39.66 16.05 4.57
N GLY A 729 39.29 16.87 3.58
CA GLY A 729 38.22 17.88 3.65
C GLY A 729 36.83 17.28 3.36
N GLY A 730 36.68 15.96 3.50
CA GLY A 730 35.38 15.28 3.42
C GLY A 730 34.59 15.48 4.72
N ARG A 731 33.25 15.55 4.61
CA ARG A 731 32.35 15.35 5.75
C ARG A 731 32.88 14.17 6.57
N PRO A 732 33.19 14.36 7.85
CA PRO A 732 33.90 13.36 8.62
C PRO A 732 33.04 12.10 8.67
N SER A 733 33.60 10.95 8.28
CA SER A 733 33.34 9.75 9.05
C SER A 733 33.72 10.12 10.47
N LYS A 734 32.73 10.39 11.35
CA LYS A 734 32.98 10.78 12.74
C LYS A 734 33.94 9.77 13.37
N LYS A 735 35.23 10.10 13.42
CA LYS A 735 36.04 9.75 14.58
C LYS A 735 35.35 10.51 15.70
N ASN A 736 34.46 9.84 16.40
CA ASN A 736 33.86 10.38 17.61
C ASN A 736 35.04 10.73 18.52
N SER A 737 35.31 12.01 18.72
CA SER A 737 36.06 12.43 19.89
C SER A 737 35.27 11.97 21.10
N CYS A 738 35.94 11.42 22.11
CA CYS A 738 35.29 11.12 23.37
C CYS A 738 34.69 12.42 23.92
N ILE A 739 33.40 12.42 24.22
CA ILE A 739 32.70 13.56 24.80
C ILE A 739 32.69 13.34 26.30
N ASP A 740 33.02 14.37 27.07
CA ASP A 740 32.91 14.31 28.52
C ASP A 740 31.43 14.28 28.95
N GLY A 741 31.11 13.45 29.94
CA GLY A 741 29.77 13.29 30.50
C GLY A 741 29.82 12.30 31.66
N LEU A 742 28.75 12.16 32.45
CA LEU A 742 28.74 11.26 33.60
C LEU A 742 27.76 10.11 33.41
N CYS A 743 28.28 8.90 33.23
CA CYS A 743 27.46 7.69 33.18
C CYS A 743 27.24 7.14 34.59
N THR A 744 26.15 6.40 34.77
CA THR A 744 25.90 5.64 36.01
C THR A 744 26.98 4.60 36.34
N CYS A 745 27.72 4.12 35.34
CA CYS A 745 28.88 3.25 35.56
C CYS A 745 30.16 4.00 36.00
N GLY A 746 30.11 5.33 36.11
CA GLY A 746 31.26 6.19 36.45
C GLY A 746 32.12 6.59 35.25
N ALA A 747 31.81 6.14 34.03
CA ALA A 747 32.51 6.59 32.83
C ALA A 747 32.36 8.12 32.70
N ARG A 748 33.49 8.81 32.56
CA ARG A 748 33.56 10.27 32.35
C ARG A 748 33.64 10.67 30.88
N GLN A 749 33.92 9.69 30.02
CA GLN A 749 34.17 9.89 28.61
C GLN A 749 33.46 8.81 27.80
N SER A 750 32.72 9.22 26.77
CA SER A 750 32.11 8.28 25.83
C SER A 750 32.06 8.85 24.43
N PHE A 751 32.22 7.97 23.43
CA PHE A 751 32.01 8.31 22.02
C PHE A 751 30.55 8.69 21.71
N ARG A 752 29.61 8.26 22.56
CA ARG A 752 28.20 8.57 22.43
C ARG A 752 27.53 8.52 23.79
N TRP A 753 26.85 9.60 24.13
CA TRP A 753 25.92 9.69 25.25
C TRP A 753 24.50 9.46 24.73
N ASN A 754 23.74 8.63 25.43
CA ASN A 754 22.33 8.36 25.11
C ASN A 754 21.49 8.73 26.32
N ALA A 755 20.31 9.31 26.11
CA ALA A 755 19.36 9.57 27.18
C ALA A 755 19.01 8.26 27.93
N LEU A 756 18.65 8.37 29.21
CA LEU A 756 18.22 7.22 30.00
C LEU A 756 16.96 6.61 29.36
N PRO A 757 16.96 5.32 28.97
CA PRO A 757 15.79 4.68 28.36
C PRO A 757 14.53 4.72 29.24
N TRP A 758 14.74 4.70 30.56
CA TRP A 758 13.72 4.60 31.60
C TRP A 758 13.31 5.95 32.21
N ASP A 759 13.99 7.04 31.84
CA ASP A 759 13.72 8.39 32.37
C ASP A 759 14.09 9.41 31.30
N LYS A 760 13.13 9.66 30.40
CA LYS A 760 13.30 10.58 29.26
C LYS A 760 13.29 12.05 29.67
N THR A 761 12.88 12.37 30.90
CA THR A 761 12.82 13.74 31.41
C THR A 761 14.10 14.14 32.15
N SER A 762 14.89 13.16 32.61
CA SER A 762 16.20 13.40 33.21
C SER A 762 17.26 13.82 32.19
N ASN A 763 18.07 14.81 32.57
CA ASN A 763 19.26 15.22 31.80
C ASN A 763 20.43 14.24 31.94
N ALA A 764 20.28 13.18 32.74
CA ALA A 764 21.29 12.14 32.88
C ALA A 764 21.41 11.31 31.59
N SER A 765 22.59 10.73 31.36
CA SER A 765 22.85 9.94 30.15
C SER A 765 23.69 8.70 30.43
N LEU A 766 23.51 7.69 29.56
CA LEU A 766 24.33 6.49 29.54
C LEU A 766 25.41 6.62 28.48
N CYS A 767 26.62 6.17 28.84
CA CYS A 767 27.66 5.92 27.85
C CYS A 767 27.19 4.83 26.87
N GLY A 768 27.72 4.82 25.65
CA GLY A 768 27.29 3.88 24.61
C GLY A 768 27.34 2.40 25.03
N ALA A 769 28.29 2.03 25.88
CA ALA A 769 28.39 0.66 26.40
C ALA A 769 27.27 0.31 27.38
N CYS A 770 26.92 1.21 28.30
CA CYS A 770 25.81 1.00 29.24
C CYS A 770 24.46 1.00 28.53
N TYR A 771 24.27 1.88 27.54
CA TYR A 771 23.07 1.90 26.73
C TYR A 771 22.88 0.58 25.96
N LYS A 772 23.95 0.05 25.35
CA LYS A 772 23.90 -1.25 24.66
C LYS A 772 23.59 -2.40 25.63
N ASN A 773 24.22 -2.43 26.81
CA ASN A 773 23.95 -3.46 27.81
C ASN A 773 22.51 -3.39 28.34
N TYR A 774 21.97 -2.19 28.51
CA TYR A 774 20.58 -2.02 28.92
C TYR A 774 19.62 -2.51 27.83
N ASN A 775 19.83 -2.16 26.56
CA ASN A 775 18.95 -2.64 25.48
C ASN A 775 18.97 -4.15 25.30
N VAL A 776 20.06 -4.83 25.71
CA VAL A 776 20.17 -6.29 25.61
C VAL A 776 19.51 -7.00 26.80
N ASN A 777 19.68 -6.47 28.01
CA ASN A 777 19.27 -7.19 29.23
C ASN A 777 18.07 -6.55 29.95
N ASN A 778 17.71 -5.33 29.59
CA ASN A 778 16.72 -4.48 30.25
C ASN A 778 16.86 -4.42 31.79
N THR A 779 18.10 -4.45 32.30
CA THR A 779 18.40 -4.56 33.73
C THR A 779 19.20 -3.38 34.28
N ARG A 780 18.74 -2.84 35.42
CA ARG A 780 19.43 -1.79 36.17
C ARG A 780 19.20 -1.92 37.68
N CYS A 781 19.98 -1.20 38.47
CA CYS A 781 19.70 -1.01 39.88
C CYS A 781 18.83 0.22 40.10
N LEU A 782 17.76 0.09 40.89
CA LEU A 782 16.89 1.21 41.24
C LEU A 782 17.54 2.18 42.24
N SER A 783 18.47 1.72 43.07
CA SER A 783 19.18 2.59 44.03
C SER A 783 20.36 3.33 43.41
N CYS A 784 21.30 2.63 42.77
CA CYS A 784 22.51 3.26 42.22
C CYS A 784 22.45 3.55 40.72
N GLN A 785 21.34 3.25 40.05
CA GLN A 785 21.09 3.50 38.62
C GLN A 785 22.09 2.82 37.66
N ARG A 786 22.93 1.91 38.14
CA ARG A 786 23.89 1.16 37.32
C ARG A 786 23.18 0.11 36.47
N VAL A 787 23.52 0.08 35.17
CA VAL A 787 23.13 -1.00 34.25
C VAL A 787 23.93 -2.26 34.58
N ILE A 788 23.25 -3.40 34.70
CA ILE A 788 23.89 -4.68 35.04
C ILE A 788 24.26 -5.39 33.73
N LYS A 789 25.54 -5.77 33.58
CA LYS A 789 25.99 -6.54 32.41
C LYS A 789 25.42 -7.96 32.49
N LYS A 790 25.14 -8.57 31.34
CA LYS A 790 24.59 -9.93 31.23
C LYS A 790 25.33 -10.95 32.10
N SER A 791 26.66 -10.99 31.99
CA SER A 791 27.49 -11.92 32.76
C SER A 791 27.38 -11.77 34.28
N LYS A 792 27.05 -10.57 34.79
CA LYS A 792 26.79 -10.33 36.21
C LYS A 792 25.31 -10.53 36.57
N TRP A 793 24.42 -10.36 35.60
CA TRP A 793 22.99 -10.62 35.80
C TRP A 793 22.76 -12.11 36.04
N ASP A 794 23.43 -12.98 35.29
CA ASP A 794 23.35 -14.43 35.47
C ASP A 794 23.83 -14.87 36.88
N GLU A 795 24.82 -14.19 37.47
CA GLU A 795 25.28 -14.42 38.86
C GLU A 795 24.31 -13.84 39.91
N VAL A 796 23.57 -12.81 39.55
CA VAL A 796 22.60 -12.15 40.43
C VAL A 796 21.30 -12.96 40.48
N THR A 797 20.87 -13.52 39.36
CA THR A 797 19.66 -14.35 39.26
C THR A 797 19.83 -15.73 39.88
N SER A 798 21.07 -16.21 40.05
CA SER A 798 21.36 -17.44 40.78
C SER A 798 21.24 -17.31 42.31
N LYS A 799 21.04 -16.10 42.84
CA LYS A 799 20.84 -15.84 44.28
C LYS A 799 19.34 -15.61 44.55
N PRO A 800 18.82 -15.97 45.75
CA PRO A 800 17.41 -15.74 46.07
C PRO A 800 17.06 -14.25 46.07
N LYS A 801 15.83 -13.92 45.65
CA LYS A 801 15.30 -12.56 45.69
C LYS A 801 15.15 -12.08 47.15
N LYS A 802 15.31 -10.77 47.37
CA LYS A 802 15.08 -10.11 48.66
C LYS A 802 13.95 -9.10 48.56
N GLU A 803 13.25 -8.89 49.66
CA GLU A 803 12.25 -7.83 49.77
C GLU A 803 12.93 -6.49 50.08
N TYR A 804 12.54 -5.45 49.36
CA TYR A 804 13.03 -4.08 49.52
C TYR A 804 11.86 -3.11 49.63
N THR A 805 11.97 -2.13 50.52
CA THR A 805 11.04 -0.99 50.54
C THR A 805 11.63 0.16 49.72
N LEU A 806 10.96 0.52 48.63
CA LEU A 806 11.36 1.65 47.77
C LEU A 806 11.12 2.99 48.47
N GLN A 807 11.73 4.06 47.98
CA GLN A 807 11.52 5.42 48.50
C GLN A 807 10.05 5.88 48.38
N SER A 808 9.27 5.30 47.46
CA SER A 808 7.83 5.52 47.34
C SER A 808 7.00 4.81 48.42
N GLY A 809 7.62 4.02 49.31
CA GLY A 809 6.95 3.15 50.28
C GLY A 809 6.51 1.79 49.73
N ALA A 810 6.62 1.57 48.42
CA ALA A 810 6.26 0.29 47.80
C ALA A 810 7.26 -0.82 48.17
N ARG A 811 6.75 -1.99 48.59
CA ARG A 811 7.57 -3.19 48.84
C ARG A 811 7.73 -3.96 47.53
N VAL A 812 8.98 -4.27 47.15
CA VAL A 812 9.31 -5.01 45.93
C VAL A 812 10.21 -6.20 46.25
N VAL A 813 9.90 -7.38 45.71
CA VAL A 813 10.73 -8.58 45.83
C VAL A 813 11.55 -8.74 44.56
N THR A 814 12.85 -8.46 44.65
CA THR A 814 13.76 -8.47 43.49
C THR A 814 15.16 -8.91 43.87
N TYR A 815 16.04 -9.10 42.89
CA TYR A 815 17.42 -9.46 43.14
C TYR A 815 18.24 -8.28 43.71
N SER A 816 19.28 -8.61 44.48
CA SER A 816 20.19 -7.62 45.05
C SER A 816 21.19 -7.12 44.02
N CYS A 817 21.29 -5.81 43.86
CA CYS A 817 22.26 -5.21 42.96
C CYS A 817 23.69 -5.59 43.39
N PRO A 818 24.53 -6.09 42.46
CA PRO A 818 25.88 -6.54 42.79
C PRO A 818 26.84 -5.37 43.12
N PHE A 819 26.38 -4.11 43.00
CA PHE A 819 27.20 -2.92 43.26
C PHE A 819 26.83 -2.20 44.55
N CYS A 820 25.56 -2.14 44.92
CA CYS A 820 25.11 -1.40 46.11
C CYS A 820 24.11 -2.17 46.99
N GLN A 821 23.87 -3.45 46.69
CA GLN A 821 22.91 -4.33 47.39
C GLN A 821 21.45 -3.85 47.40
N GLY A 822 21.11 -2.77 46.68
CA GLY A 822 19.74 -2.27 46.53
C GLY A 822 18.93 -3.05 45.49
N PRO A 823 17.61 -2.79 45.38
CA PRO A 823 16.73 -3.50 44.46
C PRO A 823 17.14 -3.29 43.00
N THR A 824 17.03 -4.36 42.21
CA THR A 824 17.18 -4.30 40.75
C THR A 824 15.84 -4.26 40.05
N GLU A 825 15.82 -3.65 38.88
CA GLU A 825 14.71 -3.71 37.93
C GLU A 825 15.22 -4.44 36.70
N GLY A 826 14.56 -5.54 36.36
CA GLY A 826 14.88 -6.43 35.25
C GLY A 826 13.68 -7.33 34.98
N PHE A 827 13.44 -7.63 33.71
CA PHE A 827 12.38 -8.56 33.29
C PHE A 827 12.68 -10.00 33.71
#